data_AF-A0A0N0D315-F1
#
_entry.id   AF-A0A0N0D315-F1
#
_cell.length_a   1.000
_cell.length_b   1.000
_cell.length_c   1.000
_cell.angle_alpha   90.00
_cell.angle_beta   90.00
_cell.angle_gamma   90.00
#
_symmetry.space_group_name_H-M   'P 1'
#
loop_
_entity.id
_entity.type
_entity.pdbx_description
1 polymer ?
#
loop_
_entity_poly.entity_id
_entity_poly.type
_entity_poly.pdbx_seq_one_letter_code
_entity_poly.pdbx_strand_id
1 'polypeptide(L)'
;MTESIISELNHIKADFPQYADKAIYWKNTIEEKETFLASNKHPIIFIGNVGVGKSSIITNLANLFIHGKATDRKTLQVTSALPIAAGRTTICEVQICSSDNNPLKPLKLVIDPLNLDEMRKEISIYAEMEWKRHQSQPRNSVKDEAEPTAIEIQRVIRNMTNYTEYQKYVTQNGIRKRQTVYPIKKAVTKFKKVEEFTEHLIERSKLKKRTQTEWHWKAYDILSLKDLKTIIENINLGKAQTAMLPKCMTVFIPSKILNENINFDQTLIDTRGLDGLVEARDDLFTYIKNPRALIVLCAGFNDAPGDTLRSLLNHMKNNALLDQSLKRTFIVLIDKGDAEQVNGANGDRVFGQDLKIEECQRSLELTGTLEDMLKERMIAFDVLQDDDTMIKSLINQCLEKVHQTVNSEKETLVKHAQQFINNITEEYNNKLCQQVDDQIKETIKQNPLPTSPLLEDPLLGMYSAINNSRYASIVYASCRRKGVYYNLNLYAAAGNMALSEAARQYSPLIKNVIDTIDDLEKDQSLEKVQNHISYRKEQYKKALINVITDYSIRVKDQIYRHLIDNENLWIKCTNEWGGGPGFKIRVIQRIKDWESRQQHINAHEIILIEEIPFLAELSYSSNDFCFKLFVRNLRALRQIEWAPNGLNVLIGANGSGKSTLLLIFKLLRIAFDRDLPEAITQVLGGSYNLKFWGIDDSEPIELGLDINEETIWRLKIITGEGKEYQTEEYLQDKKRLIFSRDTQGNLIYNDNSMVSDTKLGIRALIDSGGKETSLRKMASLIQSFSVFHDPDLWTLRHQGSNTTETRKLHSRGRNVLTLLRQWQQELPNNHRYNFVVQGLKAAFPNIVQNLDFEEAGNTLIARIYTPGNELPSPLKNEANGVLQFLVLLCNVASSEEKSLIAIDEPENNLHPYALRRFLSLAEKWAREYKVTIILATHSTVILDELTQKPEKIFVMKTDLLKEKQPIRLDELCDREWMGEFEYGDLYKQGEIGSNEDGN
;
A
#
# COMPACT_ATOMS: atom_id res chain seq x y z
N MET A 1 16.75 -7.53 -37.64
CA MET A 1 16.49 -8.68 -36.76
C MET A 1 15.37 -8.37 -35.79
N THR A 2 15.46 -7.31 -34.97
CA THR A 2 14.39 -6.95 -34.03
C THR A 2 13.04 -6.70 -34.69
N GLU A 3 12.99 -5.93 -35.79
CA GLU A 3 11.74 -5.68 -36.54
C GLU A 3 11.08 -6.97 -37.05
N SER A 4 11.88 -7.96 -37.47
CA SER A 4 11.38 -9.28 -37.91
C SER A 4 10.72 -10.03 -36.75
N ILE A 5 11.38 -10.06 -35.59
CA ILE A 5 10.87 -10.72 -34.37
C ILE A 5 9.60 -10.03 -33.88
N ILE A 6 9.55 -8.69 -33.86
CA ILE A 6 8.34 -7.94 -33.49
C ILE A 6 7.19 -8.26 -34.44
N SER A 7 7.45 -8.39 -35.75
CA SER A 7 6.44 -8.80 -36.73
C SER A 7 5.91 -10.21 -36.43
N GLU A 8 6.80 -11.18 -36.19
CA GLU A 8 6.41 -12.56 -35.85
C GLU A 8 5.62 -12.64 -34.53
N LEU A 9 5.99 -11.86 -33.50
CA LEU A 9 5.23 -11.79 -32.25
C LEU A 9 3.82 -11.22 -32.45
N ASN A 10 3.64 -10.25 -33.37
CA ASN A 10 2.31 -9.75 -33.71
C ASN A 10 1.46 -10.83 -34.41
N HIS A 11 2.05 -11.64 -35.29
CA HIS A 11 1.38 -12.79 -35.88
C HIS A 11 0.97 -13.81 -34.82
N ILE A 12 1.89 -14.16 -33.90
CA ILE A 12 1.59 -15.11 -32.82
C ILE A 12 0.45 -14.62 -31.93
N LYS A 13 0.44 -13.33 -31.60
CA LYS A 13 -0.65 -12.71 -30.83
C LYS A 13 -2.01 -12.88 -31.52
N ALA A 14 -2.06 -12.78 -32.86
CA ALA A 14 -3.30 -12.90 -33.63
C ALA A 14 -3.72 -14.36 -33.83
N ASP A 15 -2.75 -15.24 -34.12
CA ASP A 15 -3.02 -16.59 -34.60
C ASP A 15 -3.02 -17.64 -33.47
N PHE A 16 -2.41 -17.33 -32.31
CA PHE A 16 -2.32 -18.24 -31.15
C PHE A 16 -2.73 -17.54 -29.85
N PRO A 17 -4.05 -17.42 -29.56
CA PRO A 17 -4.57 -16.70 -28.40
C PRO A 17 -3.98 -17.14 -27.05
N GLN A 18 -3.68 -18.44 -26.89
CA GLN A 18 -3.08 -19.00 -25.68
C GLN A 18 -1.65 -18.50 -25.38
N TYR A 19 -0.98 -17.91 -26.37
CA TYR A 19 0.37 -17.37 -26.27
C TYR A 19 0.41 -15.84 -26.38
N ALA A 20 -0.75 -15.19 -26.52
CA ALA A 20 -0.86 -13.76 -26.76
C ALA A 20 -0.17 -12.92 -25.68
N ASP A 21 -0.34 -13.25 -24.40
CA ASP A 21 0.26 -12.49 -23.29
C ASP A 21 1.79 -12.56 -23.31
N LYS A 22 2.36 -13.75 -23.56
CA LYS A 22 3.81 -13.91 -23.71
C LYS A 22 4.33 -13.14 -24.92
N ALA A 23 3.60 -13.16 -26.03
CA ALA A 23 3.98 -12.43 -27.24
C ALA A 23 3.97 -10.90 -27.02
N ILE A 24 2.92 -10.38 -26.35
CA ILE A 24 2.81 -8.97 -25.94
C ILE A 24 3.97 -8.60 -25.01
N TYR A 25 4.27 -9.45 -24.02
CA TYR A 25 5.36 -9.21 -23.09
C TYR A 25 6.72 -9.06 -23.80
N TRP A 26 7.07 -9.99 -24.68
CA TRP A 26 8.35 -9.96 -25.40
C TRP A 26 8.46 -8.71 -26.26
N LYS A 27 7.40 -8.40 -27.01
CA LYS A 27 7.33 -7.20 -27.85
C LYS A 27 7.54 -5.94 -27.01
N ASN A 28 6.71 -5.73 -25.99
CA ASN A 28 6.75 -4.51 -25.18
C ASN A 28 8.10 -4.34 -24.49
N THR A 29 8.67 -5.42 -23.95
CA THR A 29 9.95 -5.34 -23.22
C THR A 29 11.13 -5.07 -24.18
N ILE A 30 11.10 -5.60 -25.40
CA ILE A 30 12.08 -5.28 -26.44
C ILE A 30 11.94 -3.81 -26.87
N GLU A 31 10.71 -3.35 -27.16
CA GLU A 31 10.42 -1.97 -27.55
C GLU A 31 10.80 -0.96 -26.45
N GLU A 32 10.59 -1.30 -25.17
CA GLU A 32 11.04 -0.50 -24.01
C GLU A 32 12.57 -0.30 -24.03
N LYS A 33 13.33 -1.37 -24.27
CA LYS A 33 14.81 -1.31 -24.33
C LYS A 33 15.29 -0.59 -25.59
N GLU A 34 14.62 -0.77 -26.72
CA GLU A 34 14.92 -0.02 -27.96
C GLU A 34 14.64 1.48 -27.78
N THR A 35 13.52 1.84 -27.16
CA THR A 35 13.17 3.23 -26.85
C THR A 35 14.22 3.87 -25.93
N PHE A 36 14.71 3.10 -24.95
CA PHE A 36 15.82 3.55 -24.11
C PHE A 36 17.09 3.79 -24.96
N LEU A 37 17.50 2.84 -25.79
CA LEU A 37 18.74 2.95 -26.58
C LEU A 37 18.64 3.99 -27.71
N ALA A 38 17.44 4.29 -28.22
CA ALA A 38 17.21 5.27 -29.28
C ALA A 38 17.40 6.72 -28.80
N SER A 39 17.30 6.96 -27.49
CA SER A 39 17.54 8.26 -26.90
C SER A 39 18.99 8.38 -26.42
N ASN A 40 19.61 9.51 -26.71
CA ASN A 40 20.92 9.89 -26.20
C ASN A 40 20.83 10.82 -24.97
N LYS A 41 19.62 11.23 -24.57
CA LYS A 41 19.41 12.22 -23.51
C LYS A 41 19.57 11.62 -22.12
N HIS A 42 20.44 12.18 -21.31
CA HIS A 42 20.66 11.78 -19.92
C HIS A 42 20.71 12.99 -18.97
N PRO A 43 19.80 13.08 -17.99
CA PRO A 43 19.95 14.03 -16.90
C PRO A 43 21.03 13.55 -15.92
N ILE A 44 21.92 14.46 -15.52
CA ILE A 44 22.97 14.24 -14.53
C ILE A 44 22.65 15.11 -13.32
N ILE A 45 22.39 14.49 -12.19
CA ILE A 45 21.66 15.12 -11.08
C ILE A 45 22.57 15.25 -9.88
N PHE A 46 22.90 16.49 -9.53
CA PHE A 46 23.78 16.79 -8.41
C PHE A 46 22.96 16.97 -7.14
N ILE A 47 23.16 16.06 -6.18
CA ILE A 47 22.42 16.00 -4.91
C ILE A 47 23.41 16.15 -3.76
N GLY A 48 23.11 17.00 -2.77
CA GLY A 48 23.99 17.20 -1.62
C GLY A 48 23.55 18.37 -0.75
N ASN A 49 24.13 18.48 0.44
CA ASN A 49 23.78 19.49 1.44
C ASN A 49 23.91 20.92 0.89
N VAL A 50 23.18 21.87 1.50
CA VAL A 50 23.27 23.28 1.13
C VAL A 50 24.71 23.79 1.30
N GLY A 51 25.24 24.46 0.27
CA GLY A 51 26.59 25.04 0.31
C GLY A 51 27.75 24.05 0.14
N VAL A 52 27.48 22.78 -0.16
CA VAL A 52 28.54 21.76 -0.31
C VAL A 52 29.49 22.08 -1.46
N GLY A 53 28.98 22.55 -2.60
CA GLY A 53 29.77 22.93 -3.78
C GLY A 53 29.22 22.49 -5.15
N LYS A 54 27.96 22.02 -5.21
CA LYS A 54 27.30 21.54 -6.44
C LYS A 54 27.39 22.51 -7.62
N SER A 55 26.93 23.75 -7.43
CA SER A 55 26.93 24.79 -8.47
C SER A 55 28.34 25.11 -8.98
N SER A 56 29.37 24.96 -8.12
CA SER A 56 30.77 25.14 -8.51
C SER A 56 31.24 24.04 -9.47
N ILE A 57 30.89 22.77 -9.18
CA ILE A 57 31.20 21.64 -10.07
C ILE A 57 30.47 21.80 -11.41
N ILE A 58 29.18 22.13 -11.37
CA ILE A 58 28.37 22.34 -12.59
C ILE A 58 28.93 23.49 -13.43
N THR A 59 29.34 24.60 -12.80
CA THR A 59 30.01 25.72 -13.50
C THR A 59 31.25 25.22 -14.24
N ASN A 60 32.07 24.41 -13.57
CA ASN A 60 33.29 23.88 -14.15
C ASN A 60 33.01 22.97 -15.35
N LEU A 61 32.12 21.98 -15.16
CA LEU A 61 31.75 21.02 -16.21
C LEU A 61 31.12 21.68 -17.44
N ALA A 62 30.26 22.68 -17.23
CA ALA A 62 29.59 23.39 -18.32
C ALA A 62 30.42 24.55 -18.91
N ASN A 63 31.65 24.75 -18.43
CA ASN A 63 32.53 25.87 -18.81
C ASN A 63 31.84 27.25 -18.72
N LEU A 64 31.12 27.48 -17.63
CA LEU A 64 30.36 28.71 -17.37
C LEU A 64 31.21 29.76 -16.63
N PHE A 65 32.43 30.01 -17.10
CA PHE A 65 33.35 30.99 -16.53
C PHE A 65 33.41 32.28 -17.37
N ILE A 66 33.35 33.42 -16.68
CA ILE A 66 33.39 34.76 -17.27
C ILE A 66 34.82 35.16 -17.67
N HIS A 67 35.85 34.82 -16.87
CA HIS A 67 37.24 35.26 -17.09
C HIS A 67 38.24 34.13 -16.80
N GLY A 68 38.05 32.98 -17.45
CA GLY A 68 38.87 31.78 -17.20
C GLY A 68 38.60 31.12 -15.84
N LYS A 69 39.25 29.97 -15.61
CA LYS A 69 39.10 29.19 -14.37
C LYS A 69 39.67 29.98 -13.18
N ALA A 70 38.98 29.92 -12.05
CA ALA A 70 39.38 30.65 -10.85
C ALA A 70 40.63 30.05 -10.18
N THR A 71 41.49 30.90 -9.62
CA THR A 71 42.71 30.49 -8.90
C THR A 71 42.50 30.37 -7.39
N ASP A 72 41.43 30.95 -6.85
CA ASP A 72 41.10 30.90 -5.43
C ASP A 72 39.58 31.00 -5.20
N ARG A 73 39.14 30.75 -3.96
CA ARG A 73 37.70 30.74 -3.63
C ARG A 73 37.02 32.11 -3.80
N LYS A 74 37.73 33.24 -3.58
CA LYS A 74 37.15 34.58 -3.73
C LYS A 74 36.95 34.90 -5.21
N THR A 75 37.94 34.57 -6.05
CA THR A 75 37.85 34.77 -7.49
C THR A 75 36.79 33.86 -8.13
N LEU A 76 36.59 32.63 -7.63
CA LEU A 76 35.54 31.71 -8.11
C LEU A 76 34.13 32.30 -8.02
N GLN A 77 33.82 33.03 -6.94
CA GLN A 77 32.52 33.69 -6.78
C GLN A 77 32.30 34.79 -7.82
N VAL A 78 33.38 35.43 -8.29
CA VAL A 78 33.33 36.53 -9.26
C VAL A 78 33.30 35.99 -10.68
N THR A 79 34.07 34.94 -10.97
CA THR A 79 34.26 34.41 -12.33
C THR A 79 33.19 33.40 -12.75
N SER A 80 32.45 32.76 -11.85
CA SER A 80 31.33 31.90 -12.25
C SER A 80 30.14 32.71 -12.78
N ALA A 81 29.54 32.26 -13.88
CA ALA A 81 28.29 32.78 -14.41
C ALA A 81 27.06 32.32 -13.60
N LEU A 82 27.18 31.20 -12.88
CA LEU A 82 26.18 30.78 -11.90
C LEU A 82 26.50 31.45 -10.56
N PRO A 83 25.50 31.97 -9.81
CA PRO A 83 25.77 32.60 -8.53
C PRO A 83 26.30 31.59 -7.49
N ILE A 84 27.57 31.73 -7.11
CA ILE A 84 28.23 30.94 -6.05
C ILE A 84 28.49 31.85 -4.85
N ALA A 85 27.90 31.57 -3.70
CA ALA A 85 28.24 32.24 -2.44
C ALA A 85 28.12 31.31 -1.24
N ALA A 86 28.70 31.72 -0.10
CA ALA A 86 28.60 30.98 1.15
C ALA A 86 27.15 31.02 1.65
N GLY A 87 26.42 29.92 1.40
CA GLY A 87 25.06 29.72 1.88
C GLY A 87 23.99 29.73 0.79
N ARG A 88 22.75 29.75 1.25
CA ARG A 88 21.45 29.69 0.57
C ARG A 88 21.24 30.75 -0.54
N THR A 89 22.02 30.64 -1.62
CA THR A 89 22.09 31.59 -2.73
C THR A 89 21.17 31.19 -3.88
N THR A 90 21.04 29.89 -4.12
CA THR A 90 20.12 29.29 -5.09
C THR A 90 18.73 29.11 -4.47
N ILE A 91 17.73 29.75 -5.06
CA ILE A 91 16.32 29.73 -4.58
C ILE A 91 15.49 28.60 -5.17
N CYS A 92 15.95 28.03 -6.28
CA CYS A 92 15.23 27.06 -7.08
C CYS A 92 16.20 26.02 -7.67
N GLU A 93 15.66 25.04 -8.37
CA GLU A 93 16.51 24.15 -9.18
C GLU A 93 17.09 24.90 -10.38
N VAL A 94 18.30 24.55 -10.79
CA VAL A 94 18.94 25.10 -12.01
C VAL A 94 19.35 23.96 -12.92
N GLN A 95 18.91 24.01 -14.19
CA GLN A 95 19.23 23.04 -15.22
C GLN A 95 20.12 23.69 -16.28
N ILE A 96 21.18 22.98 -16.70
CA ILE A 96 22.05 23.40 -17.80
C ILE A 96 21.87 22.41 -18.95
N CYS A 97 21.36 22.88 -20.07
CA CYS A 97 21.08 22.09 -21.27
C CYS A 97 22.04 22.47 -22.40
N SER A 98 22.71 21.49 -22.98
CA SER A 98 23.45 21.68 -24.24
C SER A 98 22.47 21.78 -25.42
N SER A 99 22.74 22.66 -26.39
CA SER A 99 21.91 22.79 -27.60
C SER A 99 22.57 22.13 -28.82
N ASP A 100 22.55 20.79 -28.88
CA ASP A 100 22.91 19.91 -30.01
C ASP A 100 24.12 20.33 -30.87
N ASN A 101 25.14 20.97 -30.28
CA ASN A 101 26.31 21.48 -31.02
C ASN A 101 25.99 22.41 -32.21
N ASN A 102 24.91 23.19 -32.14
CA ASN A 102 24.67 24.23 -33.13
C ASN A 102 25.21 25.58 -32.63
N PRO A 103 26.41 26.02 -33.07
CA PRO A 103 27.00 27.30 -32.65
C PRO A 103 26.18 28.53 -33.09
N LEU A 104 25.15 28.34 -33.95
CA LEU A 104 24.18 29.37 -34.31
C LEU A 104 23.06 29.52 -33.27
N LYS A 105 22.91 28.58 -32.33
CA LYS A 105 21.91 28.69 -31.25
C LYS A 105 22.44 29.64 -30.17
N PRO A 106 21.69 30.70 -29.81
CA PRO A 106 22.11 31.66 -28.80
C PRO A 106 22.09 31.08 -27.39
N LEU A 107 22.91 31.63 -26.48
CA LEU A 107 22.73 31.46 -25.03
C LEU A 107 21.30 31.88 -24.66
N LYS A 108 20.59 31.05 -23.90
CA LYS A 108 19.20 31.31 -23.50
C LYS A 108 18.99 30.95 -22.03
N LEU A 109 18.24 31.79 -21.30
CA LEU A 109 17.72 31.48 -19.97
C LEU A 109 16.20 31.40 -20.08
N VAL A 110 15.62 30.31 -19.58
CA VAL A 110 14.18 30.12 -19.41
C VAL A 110 13.91 29.92 -17.94
N ILE A 111 12.83 30.50 -17.43
CA ILE A 111 12.35 30.19 -16.09
C ILE A 111 10.94 29.60 -16.16
N ASP A 112 10.68 28.62 -15.29
CA ASP A 112 9.33 28.19 -14.94
C ASP A 112 8.88 29.00 -13.72
N PRO A 113 8.04 30.04 -13.87
CA PRO A 113 7.69 30.93 -12.77
C PRO A 113 6.64 30.35 -11.82
N LEU A 114 6.65 30.76 -10.56
CA LEU A 114 5.46 30.66 -9.71
C LEU A 114 4.30 31.43 -10.37
N ASN A 115 3.09 30.88 -10.30
CA ASN A 115 1.91 31.60 -10.74
C ASN A 115 1.51 32.70 -9.72
N LEU A 116 0.54 33.54 -10.09
CA LEU A 116 0.11 34.67 -9.26
C LEU A 116 -0.39 34.22 -7.89
N ASP A 117 -1.14 33.13 -7.80
CA ASP A 117 -1.75 32.65 -6.57
C ASP A 117 -0.71 32.02 -5.64
N GLU A 118 0.23 31.25 -6.20
CA GLU A 118 1.39 30.71 -5.49
C GLU A 118 2.21 31.83 -4.86
N MET A 119 2.52 32.90 -5.61
CA MET A 119 3.31 34.01 -5.08
C MET A 119 2.52 34.87 -4.08
N ARG A 120 1.22 35.09 -4.29
CA ARG A 120 0.33 35.74 -3.30
C ARG A 120 0.33 34.96 -1.98
N LYS A 121 0.27 33.64 -2.05
CA LYS A 121 0.33 32.76 -0.88
C LYS A 121 1.67 32.91 -0.14
N GLU A 122 2.80 32.91 -0.84
CA GLU A 122 4.11 33.14 -0.20
C GLU A 122 4.21 34.53 0.46
N ILE A 123 3.66 35.60 -0.16
CA ILE A 123 3.60 36.93 0.45
C ILE A 123 2.70 36.94 1.70
N SER A 124 1.52 36.33 1.64
CA SER A 124 0.62 36.22 2.79
C SER A 124 1.28 35.48 3.95
N ILE A 125 2.01 34.40 3.63
CA ILE A 125 2.74 33.63 4.64
C ILE A 125 3.76 34.50 5.36
N TYR A 126 4.55 35.26 4.59
CA TYR A 126 5.54 36.17 5.13
C TYR A 126 4.92 37.34 5.92
N ALA A 127 3.84 37.93 5.41
CA ALA A 127 3.14 39.05 6.03
C ALA A 127 2.63 38.70 7.44
N GLU A 128 1.97 37.55 7.59
CA GLU A 128 1.48 37.07 8.88
C GLU A 128 2.60 36.81 9.89
N MET A 129 3.74 36.30 9.44
CA MET A 129 4.90 36.07 10.31
C MET A 129 5.44 37.39 10.86
N GLU A 130 5.68 38.37 9.99
CA GLU A 130 6.16 39.68 10.41
C GLU A 130 5.12 40.41 11.28
N TRP A 131 3.83 40.27 10.97
CA TRP A 131 2.74 40.81 11.78
C TRP A 131 2.76 40.27 13.21
N LYS A 132 2.74 38.94 13.38
CA LYS A 132 2.75 38.27 14.69
C LYS A 132 3.99 38.62 15.52
N ARG A 133 5.15 38.71 14.87
CA ARG A 133 6.43 39.12 15.50
C ARG A 133 6.36 40.52 16.12
N HIS A 134 5.54 41.42 15.57
CA HIS A 134 5.44 42.81 16.01
C HIS A 134 4.25 43.10 16.93
N GLN A 135 3.24 42.21 16.98
CA GLN A 135 2.13 42.32 17.93
C GLN A 135 2.39 41.63 19.28
N SER A 136 3.29 40.64 19.33
CA SER A 136 3.58 39.88 20.55
C SER A 136 4.70 40.55 21.37
N GLN A 137 4.58 40.60 22.71
CA GLN A 137 5.71 40.95 23.59
C GLN A 137 6.92 40.04 23.27
N PRO A 138 8.17 40.53 23.37
CA PRO A 138 9.35 39.78 22.99
C PRO A 138 9.44 38.50 23.82
N ARG A 139 9.07 37.37 23.22
CA ARG A 139 9.35 36.06 23.82
C ARG A 139 10.85 35.82 23.76
N ASN A 140 11.40 35.23 24.81
CA ASN A 140 12.69 34.54 24.77
C ASN A 140 12.57 33.41 23.74
N SER A 141 12.81 33.70 22.47
CA SER A 141 12.91 32.70 21.43
C SER A 141 14.05 31.77 21.80
N VAL A 142 13.77 30.47 21.94
CA VAL A 142 14.80 29.43 21.89
C VAL A 142 15.58 29.69 20.60
N LYS A 143 16.90 29.88 20.71
CA LYS A 143 17.77 30.42 19.64
C LYS A 143 17.82 29.56 18.35
N ASP A 144 17.20 28.38 18.35
CA ASP A 144 17.35 27.35 17.31
C ASP A 144 16.11 27.10 16.45
N GLU A 145 15.02 27.88 16.60
CA GLU A 145 13.87 27.74 15.70
C GLU A 145 14.09 28.50 14.38
N ALA A 146 14.34 27.75 13.30
CA ALA A 146 14.39 28.29 11.93
C ALA A 146 13.04 28.95 11.56
N GLU A 147 13.00 29.86 10.59
CA GLU A 147 11.75 30.52 10.20
C GLU A 147 10.91 29.70 9.17
N PRO A 148 9.57 29.75 9.23
CA PRO A 148 8.67 29.01 8.34
C PRO A 148 8.77 29.30 6.85
N THR A 149 9.03 30.56 6.50
CA THR A 149 9.32 30.94 5.13
C THR A 149 10.82 30.80 4.94
N ALA A 150 11.27 30.07 3.92
CA ALA A 150 12.69 29.93 3.61
C ALA A 150 13.35 31.32 3.54
N ILE A 151 14.50 31.49 4.20
CA ILE A 151 15.14 32.81 4.36
C ILE A 151 15.42 33.50 3.01
N GLU A 152 15.61 32.70 1.97
CA GLU A 152 15.77 33.10 0.58
C GLU A 152 14.50 33.72 0.01
N ILE A 153 13.34 33.09 0.23
CA ILE A 153 12.04 33.60 -0.21
C ILE A 153 11.70 34.89 0.54
N GLN A 154 11.99 34.96 1.84
CA GLN A 154 11.77 36.20 2.59
C GLN A 154 12.63 37.36 2.05
N ARG A 155 13.89 37.09 1.72
CA ARG A 155 14.81 38.06 1.11
C ARG A 155 14.25 38.55 -0.23
N VAL A 156 13.73 37.63 -1.06
CA VAL A 156 13.05 37.97 -2.32
C VAL A 156 11.86 38.87 -2.05
N ILE A 157 10.94 38.50 -1.14
CA ILE A 157 9.74 39.30 -0.85
C ILE A 157 10.11 40.70 -0.35
N ARG A 158 11.11 40.83 0.54
CA ARG A 158 11.59 42.14 0.99
C ARG A 158 12.11 43.01 -0.14
N ASN A 159 12.85 42.43 -1.08
CA ASN A 159 13.35 43.17 -2.23
C ASN A 159 12.24 43.51 -3.24
N MET A 160 11.32 42.58 -3.52
CA MET A 160 10.16 42.84 -4.38
C MET A 160 9.28 43.97 -3.85
N THR A 161 9.16 44.10 -2.52
CA THR A 161 8.32 45.10 -1.84
C THR A 161 9.07 46.39 -1.47
N ASN A 162 10.35 46.51 -1.84
CA ASN A 162 11.23 47.63 -1.46
C ASN A 162 11.34 47.84 0.06
N TYR A 163 11.33 46.74 0.83
CA TYR A 163 11.62 46.69 2.26
C TYR A 163 12.97 46.00 2.55
N THR A 164 13.91 46.12 1.63
CA THR A 164 15.28 45.60 1.73
C THR A 164 15.97 46.04 3.01
N GLU A 165 16.61 45.09 3.69
CA GLU A 165 17.46 45.36 4.84
C GLU A 165 18.75 46.05 4.41
N TYR A 166 19.22 47.01 5.21
CA TYR A 166 20.47 47.72 4.95
C TYR A 166 21.25 47.96 6.24
N GLN A 167 22.57 48.09 6.13
CA GLN A 167 23.45 48.35 7.26
C GLN A 167 23.72 49.84 7.40
N LYS A 168 23.68 50.34 8.64
CA LYS A 168 24.17 51.68 8.99
C LYS A 168 25.16 51.58 10.12
N TYR A 169 26.07 52.54 10.21
CA TYR A 169 26.96 52.67 11.35
C TYR A 169 26.32 53.58 12.39
N VAL A 170 26.34 53.15 13.65
CA VAL A 170 25.89 53.95 14.78
C VAL A 170 27.02 54.01 15.79
N THR A 171 27.36 55.22 16.23
CA THR A 171 28.34 55.42 17.30
C THR A 171 27.61 55.37 18.63
N GLN A 172 27.95 54.37 19.45
CA GLN A 172 27.51 54.27 20.85
C GLN A 172 28.75 54.24 21.72
N ASN A 173 28.84 55.16 22.70
CA ASN A 173 29.97 55.31 23.62
C ASN A 173 31.34 55.41 22.90
N GLY A 174 31.40 56.19 21.81
CA GLY A 174 32.62 56.37 21.02
C GLY A 174 32.99 55.18 20.10
N ILE A 175 32.28 54.05 20.17
CA ILE A 175 32.55 52.87 19.35
C ILE A 175 31.58 52.81 18.17
N ARG A 176 32.14 52.76 16.96
CA ARG A 176 31.37 52.62 15.71
C ARG A 176 30.88 51.18 15.57
N LYS A 177 29.60 50.92 15.89
CA LYS A 177 28.96 49.61 15.72
C LYS A 177 28.12 49.57 14.44
N ARG A 178 28.19 48.41 13.77
CA ARG A 178 27.35 48.12 12.61
C ARG A 178 25.96 47.69 13.08
N GLN A 179 24.92 48.39 12.64
CA GLN A 179 23.53 48.09 12.96
C GLN A 179 22.76 47.77 11.67
N THR A 180 22.10 46.61 11.64
CA THR A 180 21.16 46.26 10.57
C THR A 180 19.84 47.00 10.78
N VAL A 181 19.36 47.69 9.75
CA VAL A 181 18.04 48.34 9.71
C VAL A 181 17.07 47.43 8.98
N TYR A 182 15.90 47.26 9.58
CA TYR A 182 14.81 46.42 9.06
C TYR A 182 13.60 47.32 8.73
N PRO A 183 13.49 47.88 7.51
CA PRO A 183 12.41 48.80 7.14
C PRO A 183 11.00 48.23 7.38
N ILE A 184 10.84 46.92 7.17
CA ILE A 184 9.56 46.24 7.35
C ILE A 184 9.01 46.36 8.78
N LYS A 185 9.89 46.45 9.80
CA LYS A 185 9.49 46.63 11.20
C LYS A 185 8.74 47.95 11.44
N LYS A 186 9.04 48.98 10.67
CA LYS A 186 8.33 50.27 10.71
C LYS A 186 7.08 50.28 9.83
N ALA A 187 7.04 49.43 8.80
CA ALA A 187 5.91 49.35 7.89
C ALA A 187 4.75 48.62 8.55
N VAL A 188 5.02 47.47 9.18
CA VAL A 188 4.01 46.61 9.81
C VAL A 188 3.22 47.34 10.90
N THR A 189 3.85 48.24 11.67
CA THR A 189 3.18 49.02 12.75
C THR A 189 2.14 50.02 12.24
N LYS A 190 2.06 50.25 10.92
CA LYS A 190 1.10 51.20 10.33
C LYS A 190 -0.26 50.58 10.02
N PHE A 191 -0.36 49.26 10.03
CA PHE A 191 -1.61 48.55 9.72
C PHE A 191 -2.28 48.10 11.02
N LYS A 192 -3.59 47.83 10.98
CA LYS A 192 -4.35 47.33 12.14
C LYS A 192 -4.76 45.87 11.99
N LYS A 193 -4.83 45.37 10.75
CA LYS A 193 -5.15 43.99 10.42
C LYS A 193 -4.06 43.38 9.54
N VAL A 194 -3.87 42.07 9.63
CA VAL A 194 -2.85 41.36 8.86
C VAL A 194 -3.19 41.33 7.38
N GLU A 195 -4.47 41.26 7.04
CA GLU A 195 -4.98 41.25 5.67
C GLU A 195 -4.64 42.57 4.95
N GLU A 196 -4.74 43.71 5.65
CA GLU A 196 -4.34 45.03 5.13
C GLU A 196 -2.84 45.08 4.84
N PHE A 197 -2.02 44.53 5.74
CA PHE A 197 -0.57 44.46 5.56
C PHE A 197 -0.20 43.51 4.40
N THR A 198 -0.88 42.37 4.28
CA THR A 198 -0.70 41.42 3.17
C THR A 198 -0.99 42.08 1.83
N GLU A 199 -2.16 42.73 1.67
CA GLU A 199 -2.51 43.42 0.42
C GLU A 199 -1.52 44.54 0.08
N HIS A 200 -1.05 45.27 1.09
CA HIS A 200 0.00 46.28 0.91
C HIS A 200 1.31 45.67 0.38
N LEU A 201 1.74 44.51 0.89
CA LEU A 201 2.92 43.82 0.35
C LEU A 201 2.66 43.31 -1.08
N ILE A 202 1.48 42.76 -1.36
CA ILE A 202 1.11 42.30 -2.71
C ILE A 202 1.14 43.46 -3.71
N GLU A 203 0.53 44.60 -3.38
CA GLU A 203 0.52 45.78 -4.24
C GLU A 203 1.96 46.26 -4.54
N ARG A 204 2.79 46.38 -3.50
CA ARG A 204 4.18 46.83 -3.62
C ARG A 204 5.07 45.88 -4.41
N SER A 205 4.78 44.58 -4.36
CA SER A 205 5.56 43.55 -5.07
C SER A 205 5.37 43.59 -6.59
N LYS A 206 4.32 44.28 -7.08
CA LYS A 206 4.01 44.49 -8.50
C LYS A 206 3.93 43.17 -9.30
N LEU A 207 3.33 42.12 -8.72
CA LEU A 207 3.28 40.78 -9.33
C LEU A 207 2.80 40.76 -10.78
N LYS A 208 1.77 41.55 -11.12
CA LYS A 208 1.21 41.60 -12.49
C LYS A 208 2.17 42.12 -13.56
N LYS A 209 3.26 42.80 -13.17
CA LYS A 209 4.30 43.29 -14.10
C LYS A 209 5.42 42.28 -14.33
N ARG A 210 5.42 41.18 -13.58
CA ARG A 210 6.50 40.18 -13.56
C ARG A 210 6.19 39.02 -14.50
N THR A 211 6.11 39.28 -15.80
CA THR A 211 5.64 38.34 -16.83
C THR A 211 6.74 37.77 -17.72
N GLN A 212 7.98 38.29 -17.64
CA GLN A 212 9.08 37.82 -18.48
C GLN A 212 9.60 36.47 -17.97
N THR A 213 9.64 35.49 -18.87
CA THR A 213 10.08 34.12 -18.59
C THR A 213 11.32 33.70 -19.37
N GLU A 214 11.75 34.49 -20.35
CA GLU A 214 12.89 34.16 -21.21
C GLU A 214 13.84 35.33 -21.43
N TRP A 215 15.12 35.00 -21.59
CA TRP A 215 16.21 35.90 -21.98
C TRP A 215 17.07 35.22 -23.04
N HIS A 216 17.43 35.97 -24.09
CA HIS A 216 18.18 35.49 -25.24
C HIS A 216 19.36 36.42 -25.49
N TRP A 217 20.56 35.87 -25.68
CA TRP A 217 21.77 36.64 -25.97
C TRP A 217 22.29 36.31 -27.36
N LYS A 218 22.75 37.32 -28.11
CA LYS A 218 23.15 37.15 -29.52
C LYS A 218 24.43 36.32 -29.72
N ALA A 219 25.23 36.15 -28.67
CA ALA A 219 26.51 35.45 -28.71
C ALA A 219 26.73 34.65 -27.41
N TYR A 220 27.69 33.74 -27.44
CA TYR A 220 28.23 33.07 -26.26
C TYR A 220 29.61 33.64 -25.95
N ASP A 221 29.63 34.76 -25.22
CA ASP A 221 30.83 35.52 -24.90
C ASP A 221 30.84 35.99 -23.43
N ILE A 222 31.95 36.59 -23.03
CA ILE A 222 32.17 37.10 -21.67
C ILE A 222 31.09 38.10 -21.24
N LEU A 223 30.59 38.94 -22.16
CA LEU A 223 29.56 39.93 -21.86
C LEU A 223 28.23 39.26 -21.59
N SER A 224 27.84 38.31 -22.44
CA SER A 224 26.59 37.54 -22.31
C SER A 224 26.59 36.69 -21.03
N LEU A 225 27.73 36.12 -20.64
CA LEU A 225 27.87 35.39 -19.37
C LEU A 225 27.79 36.31 -18.14
N LYS A 226 28.32 37.53 -18.20
CA LYS A 226 28.13 38.55 -17.14
C LYS A 226 26.68 38.97 -17.01
N ASP A 227 26.00 39.15 -18.15
CA ASP A 227 24.59 39.51 -18.18
C ASP A 227 23.72 38.36 -17.64
N LEU A 228 24.03 37.11 -18.02
CA LEU A 228 23.40 35.91 -17.47
C LEU A 228 23.53 35.85 -15.94
N LYS A 229 24.75 36.02 -15.42
CA LYS A 229 24.97 36.08 -13.96
C LYS A 229 24.12 37.16 -13.32
N THR A 230 24.17 38.37 -13.87
CA THR A 230 23.45 39.53 -13.34
C THR A 230 21.95 39.30 -13.29
N ILE A 231 21.36 38.70 -14.34
CA ILE A 231 19.93 38.42 -14.35
C ILE A 231 19.56 37.32 -13.35
N ILE A 232 20.34 36.24 -13.26
CA ILE A 232 20.09 35.16 -12.28
C ILE A 232 20.21 35.71 -10.85
N GLU A 233 21.23 36.52 -10.54
CA GLU A 233 21.37 37.18 -9.23
C GLU A 233 20.18 38.10 -8.93
N ASN A 234 19.74 38.89 -9.91
CA ASN A 234 18.60 39.77 -9.74
C ASN A 234 17.30 39.00 -9.54
N ILE A 235 17.12 37.84 -10.17
CA ILE A 235 15.99 36.95 -9.94
C ILE A 235 16.08 36.32 -8.54
N ASN A 236 17.22 35.74 -8.17
CA ASN A 236 17.47 35.13 -6.86
C ASN A 236 17.32 36.11 -5.69
N LEU A 237 17.55 37.39 -5.94
CA LEU A 237 17.36 38.47 -4.99
C LEU A 237 15.98 39.13 -5.10
N GLY A 238 15.12 38.80 -6.06
CA GLY A 238 13.81 39.46 -6.24
C GLY A 238 13.89 40.91 -6.75
N LYS A 239 15.05 41.33 -7.27
CA LYS A 239 15.32 42.67 -7.80
C LYS A 239 14.90 42.83 -9.27
N ALA A 240 14.87 41.74 -10.03
CA ALA A 240 14.41 41.76 -11.43
C ALA A 240 12.95 42.24 -11.47
N GLN A 241 12.64 43.36 -12.14
CA GLN A 241 11.30 43.96 -12.09
C GLN A 241 10.27 43.23 -12.96
N THR A 242 10.74 42.47 -13.95
CA THR A 242 9.92 41.79 -14.96
C THR A 242 9.82 40.28 -14.74
N ALA A 243 10.62 39.69 -13.85
CA ALA A 243 10.63 38.25 -13.59
C ALA A 243 9.91 37.91 -12.29
N MET A 244 9.09 36.85 -12.34
CA MET A 244 8.52 36.23 -11.14
C MET A 244 9.56 35.32 -10.47
N LEU A 245 9.34 34.95 -9.21
CA LEU A 245 10.16 33.94 -8.54
C LEU A 245 10.03 32.58 -9.26
N PRO A 246 11.12 31.92 -9.68
CA PRO A 246 11.07 30.66 -10.40
C PRO A 246 10.92 29.41 -9.50
N LYS A 247 10.22 28.40 -10.03
CA LYS A 247 10.25 27.00 -9.57
C LYS A 247 11.53 26.29 -10.01
N CYS A 248 11.92 26.53 -11.27
CA CYS A 248 13.13 26.04 -11.93
C CYS A 248 13.66 27.10 -12.92
N MET A 249 14.99 27.11 -13.13
CA MET A 249 15.64 27.90 -14.18
C MET A 249 16.43 26.98 -15.10
N THR A 250 16.28 27.14 -16.42
CA THR A 250 16.98 26.37 -17.43
C THR A 250 17.88 27.28 -18.27
N VAL A 251 19.19 27.03 -18.26
CA VAL A 251 20.18 27.71 -19.08
C VAL A 251 20.54 26.81 -20.26
N PHE A 252 20.31 27.29 -21.48
CA PHE A 252 20.73 26.63 -22.70
C PHE A 252 22.06 27.21 -23.17
N ILE A 253 23.08 26.37 -23.30
CA ILE A 253 24.42 26.75 -23.77
C ILE A 253 24.70 26.16 -25.16
N PRO A 254 25.44 26.87 -26.03
CA PRO A 254 25.73 26.42 -27.38
C PRO A 254 26.95 25.49 -27.51
N SER A 255 27.40 24.91 -26.40
CA SER A 255 28.54 23.99 -26.33
C SER A 255 28.13 22.69 -25.66
N LYS A 256 28.72 21.57 -26.12
CA LYS A 256 28.67 20.30 -25.38
C LYS A 256 29.27 20.46 -23.98
N ILE A 257 28.67 19.78 -23.02
CA ILE A 257 29.08 19.79 -21.60
C ILE A 257 30.19 18.75 -21.35
N LEU A 258 30.11 17.59 -22.02
CA LEU A 258 31.16 16.58 -22.02
C LEU A 258 31.94 16.63 -23.35
N ASN A 259 33.10 15.96 -23.42
CA ASN A 259 34.02 15.97 -24.58
C ASN A 259 33.34 15.72 -25.95
N GLU A 260 33.93 16.23 -27.03
CA GLU A 260 33.37 16.17 -28.40
C GLU A 260 33.05 14.75 -28.89
N ASN A 261 33.83 13.75 -28.44
CA ASN A 261 33.78 12.35 -28.85
C ASN A 261 32.61 11.53 -28.25
N ILE A 262 31.67 12.15 -27.54
CA ILE A 262 30.61 11.45 -26.81
C ILE A 262 29.26 11.64 -27.50
N ASN A 263 28.50 10.55 -27.59
CA ASN A 263 27.21 10.46 -28.29
C ASN A 263 25.99 10.80 -27.42
N PHE A 264 26.16 11.12 -26.13
CA PHE A 264 25.05 11.44 -25.24
C PHE A 264 24.77 12.95 -25.19
N ASP A 265 23.50 13.32 -25.06
CA ASP A 265 23.05 14.69 -24.79
C ASP A 265 22.82 14.84 -23.29
N GLN A 266 23.49 15.80 -22.65
CA GLN A 266 23.42 15.94 -21.19
C GLN A 266 22.60 17.14 -20.75
N THR A 267 21.87 16.95 -19.65
CA THR A 267 21.32 18.03 -18.85
C THR A 267 21.92 17.94 -17.45
N LEU A 268 22.68 18.94 -17.02
CA LEU A 268 23.15 19.00 -15.63
C LEU A 268 22.06 19.63 -14.77
N ILE A 269 21.70 18.99 -13.66
CA ILE A 269 20.65 19.46 -12.75
C ILE A 269 21.28 19.75 -11.38
N ASP A 270 21.28 21.03 -11.00
CA ASP A 270 21.63 21.48 -9.65
C ASP A 270 20.38 21.45 -8.76
N THR A 271 20.29 20.45 -7.88
CA THR A 271 19.16 20.33 -6.97
C THR A 271 19.22 21.37 -5.86
N ARG A 272 18.04 21.72 -5.32
CA ARG A 272 17.97 22.46 -4.05
C ARG A 272 18.65 21.60 -2.97
N GLY A 273 19.57 22.21 -2.22
CA GLY A 273 20.37 21.47 -1.24
C GLY A 273 19.53 20.69 -0.23
N LEU A 274 20.09 19.57 0.23
CA LEU A 274 19.46 18.74 1.25
C LEU A 274 19.60 19.39 2.62
N ASP A 275 18.48 19.52 3.33
CA ASP A 275 18.40 19.98 4.71
C ASP A 275 17.36 19.10 5.44
N GLY A 276 17.78 18.00 6.08
CA GLY A 276 16.89 17.17 6.91
C GLY A 276 16.45 15.84 6.29
N LEU A 277 15.15 15.51 6.42
CA LEU A 277 14.62 14.16 6.18
C LEU A 277 14.40 13.88 4.69
N VAL A 278 15.09 12.87 4.18
CA VAL A 278 15.09 12.52 2.74
C VAL A 278 13.76 11.91 2.29
N GLU A 279 13.11 11.13 3.15
CA GLU A 279 11.89 10.37 2.81
C GLU A 279 10.65 11.23 2.52
N ALA A 280 10.70 12.53 2.87
CA ALA A 280 9.63 13.49 2.59
C ALA A 280 9.91 14.38 1.37
N ARG A 281 10.99 14.11 0.63
CA ARG A 281 11.44 14.86 -0.57
C ARG A 281 11.00 14.20 -1.87
N ASP A 282 9.71 14.35 -2.20
CA ASP A 282 9.10 13.79 -3.42
C ASP A 282 9.79 14.26 -4.72
N ASP A 283 10.29 15.50 -4.71
CA ASP A 283 11.05 16.09 -5.81
C ASP A 283 12.33 15.31 -6.14
N LEU A 284 13.04 14.83 -5.11
CA LEU A 284 14.26 14.03 -5.31
C LEU A 284 13.94 12.63 -5.83
N PHE A 285 12.89 12.00 -5.32
CA PHE A 285 12.56 10.63 -5.75
C PHE A 285 12.08 10.56 -7.19
N THR A 286 11.46 11.63 -7.71
CA THR A 286 11.13 11.76 -9.14
C THR A 286 12.38 11.58 -10.01
N TYR A 287 13.49 12.19 -9.60
CA TYR A 287 14.78 12.08 -10.27
C TYR A 287 15.43 10.71 -10.10
N ILE A 288 15.46 10.19 -8.87
CA ILE A 288 16.11 8.91 -8.57
C ILE A 288 15.40 7.75 -9.30
N LYS A 289 14.07 7.80 -9.43
CA LYS A 289 13.25 6.82 -10.15
C LYS A 289 13.47 6.83 -11.66
N ASN A 290 13.97 7.93 -12.24
CA ASN A 290 14.21 8.01 -13.67
C ASN A 290 15.34 7.03 -14.08
N PRO A 291 15.08 6.01 -14.92
CA PRO A 291 16.08 5.00 -15.29
C PRO A 291 17.24 5.58 -16.12
N ARG A 292 17.06 6.77 -16.71
CA ARG A 292 18.08 7.47 -17.51
C ARG A 292 18.91 8.45 -16.68
N ALA A 293 18.51 8.74 -15.44
CA ALA A 293 19.19 9.72 -14.61
C ALA A 293 20.48 9.16 -13.99
N LEU A 294 21.59 9.86 -14.19
CA LEU A 294 22.83 9.61 -13.47
C LEU A 294 22.86 10.47 -12.20
N ILE A 295 23.13 9.86 -11.05
CA ILE A 295 23.04 10.53 -9.74
C ILE A 295 24.45 10.82 -9.22
N VAL A 296 24.71 12.10 -8.94
CA VAL A 296 25.96 12.59 -8.38
C VAL A 296 25.73 13.04 -6.94
N LEU A 297 26.19 12.25 -5.97
CA LEU A 297 26.11 12.60 -4.56
C LEU A 297 27.31 13.44 -4.17
N CYS A 298 27.09 14.73 -3.91
CA CYS A 298 28.10 15.68 -3.49
C CYS A 298 28.19 15.75 -1.97
N ALA A 299 29.23 15.17 -1.40
CA ALA A 299 29.54 15.23 0.02
C ALA A 299 30.58 16.31 0.33
N GLY A 300 30.52 16.92 1.51
CA GLY A 300 31.58 17.81 1.96
C GLY A 300 32.79 16.99 2.37
N PHE A 301 34.01 17.39 1.99
CA PHE A 301 35.22 16.58 2.22
C PHE A 301 35.38 16.12 3.67
N ASN A 302 35.29 17.04 4.64
CA ASN A 302 35.51 16.73 6.05
C ASN A 302 34.41 15.86 6.70
N ASP A 303 33.19 15.98 6.19
CA ASP A 303 31.98 15.31 6.70
C ASP A 303 31.50 14.23 5.73
N ALA A 304 32.39 13.62 4.95
CA ALA A 304 32.02 12.63 3.93
C ALA A 304 31.60 11.28 4.55
N PRO A 305 30.49 10.65 4.11
CA PRO A 305 29.48 11.15 3.17
C PRO A 305 28.45 12.10 3.84
N GLY A 306 28.38 12.10 5.17
CA GLY A 306 27.50 12.94 5.98
C GLY A 306 26.15 12.27 6.24
N ASP A 307 25.51 12.60 7.37
CA ASP A 307 24.31 11.91 7.85
C ASP A 307 23.17 11.88 6.82
N THR A 308 22.96 13.00 6.12
CA THR A 308 21.86 13.14 5.17
C THR A 308 22.07 12.28 3.91
N LEU A 309 23.28 12.22 3.36
CA LEU A 309 23.57 11.37 2.21
C LEU A 309 23.61 9.90 2.58
N ARG A 310 24.12 9.56 3.78
CA ARG A 310 24.06 8.20 4.30
C ARG A 310 22.61 7.72 4.46
N SER A 311 21.73 8.57 4.99
CA SER A 311 20.30 8.29 5.08
C SER A 311 19.66 8.10 3.70
N LEU A 312 19.99 8.95 2.72
CA LEU A 312 19.52 8.79 1.33
C LEU A 312 19.99 7.46 0.72
N LEU A 313 21.27 7.11 0.84
CA LEU A 313 21.82 5.87 0.30
C LEU A 313 21.19 4.64 0.97
N ASN A 314 21.00 4.66 2.29
CA ASN A 314 20.30 3.60 3.01
C ASN A 314 18.85 3.46 2.54
N HIS A 315 18.16 4.59 2.33
CA HIS A 315 16.79 4.56 1.82
C HIS A 315 16.75 4.02 0.38
N MET A 316 17.68 4.42 -0.49
CA MET A 316 17.78 3.89 -1.86
C MET A 316 17.99 2.37 -1.84
N LYS A 317 18.92 1.88 -1.03
CA LYS A 317 19.23 0.44 -0.91
C LYS A 317 18.04 -0.37 -0.40
N ASN A 318 17.35 0.12 0.61
CA ASN A 318 16.27 -0.62 1.26
C ASN A 318 14.90 -0.42 0.57
N ASN A 319 14.87 0.31 -0.54
CA ASN A 319 13.65 0.57 -1.31
C ASN A 319 13.72 -0.15 -2.65
N ALA A 320 12.83 -1.13 -2.86
CA ALA A 320 12.80 -1.99 -4.05
C ALA A 320 12.71 -1.21 -5.38
N LEU A 321 12.16 0.00 -5.39
CA LEU A 321 12.10 0.85 -6.59
C LEU A 321 13.38 1.64 -6.85
N LEU A 322 14.14 1.92 -5.79
CA LEU A 322 15.29 2.82 -5.83
C LEU A 322 16.61 2.06 -5.83
N ASP A 323 16.65 0.80 -5.42
CA ASP A 323 17.89 0.01 -5.32
C ASP A 323 18.68 0.01 -6.64
N GLN A 324 17.99 -0.17 -7.78
CA GLN A 324 18.62 -0.11 -9.11
C GLN A 324 19.27 1.24 -9.44
N SER A 325 18.87 2.32 -8.76
CA SER A 325 19.48 3.64 -8.96
C SER A 325 20.90 3.73 -8.38
N LEU A 326 21.27 2.85 -7.43
CA LEU A 326 22.64 2.76 -6.92
C LEU A 326 23.64 2.38 -8.03
N LYS A 327 23.20 1.57 -9.01
CA LYS A 327 24.01 1.20 -10.19
C LYS A 327 24.37 2.38 -11.08
N ARG A 328 23.65 3.49 -10.98
CA ARG A 328 23.85 4.76 -11.71
C ARG A 328 24.14 5.92 -10.77
N THR A 329 24.65 5.63 -9.57
CA THR A 329 25.04 6.62 -8.56
C THR A 329 26.57 6.63 -8.37
N PHE A 330 27.15 7.81 -8.23
CA PHE A 330 28.54 8.01 -7.84
C PHE A 330 28.67 9.14 -6.81
N ILE A 331 29.75 9.13 -6.03
CA ILE A 331 29.96 10.07 -4.92
C ILE A 331 31.17 10.96 -5.23
N VAL A 332 30.98 12.27 -5.07
CA VAL A 332 32.04 13.27 -5.20
C VAL A 332 32.26 13.92 -3.84
N LEU A 333 33.45 13.72 -3.28
CA LEU A 333 33.92 14.41 -2.08
C LEU A 333 34.47 15.77 -2.50
N ILE A 334 33.77 16.84 -2.15
CA ILE A 334 34.15 18.19 -2.55
C ILE A 334 35.28 18.69 -1.66
N ASP A 335 36.50 18.46 -2.13
CA ASP A 335 37.73 19.00 -1.56
C ASP A 335 37.79 20.51 -1.82
N LYS A 336 38.21 21.26 -0.81
CA LYS A 336 38.37 22.70 -0.92
C LYS A 336 39.81 23.11 -0.55
N GLY A 337 40.76 22.19 -0.66
CA GLY A 337 42.14 22.32 -0.17
C GLY A 337 42.33 21.76 1.25
N ASP A 338 41.44 20.88 1.69
CA ASP A 338 41.48 20.27 3.02
C ASP A 338 42.30 18.96 3.02
N ALA A 339 42.50 18.34 1.84
CA ALA A 339 43.19 17.06 1.72
C ALA A 339 44.63 17.05 2.25
N GLU A 340 45.39 18.12 2.05
CA GLU A 340 46.78 18.24 2.57
C GLU A 340 46.85 18.19 4.11
N GLN A 341 45.75 18.55 4.78
CA GLN A 341 45.64 18.62 6.24
C GLN A 341 45.10 17.32 6.86
N VAL A 342 44.79 16.31 6.04
CA VAL A 342 44.31 15.02 6.54
C VAL A 342 45.39 14.33 7.38
N ASN A 343 45.01 13.81 8.54
CA ASN A 343 45.95 13.11 9.42
C ASN A 343 46.54 11.89 8.69
N GLY A 344 47.87 11.82 8.61
CA GLY A 344 48.59 10.79 7.85
C GLY A 344 48.96 11.20 6.42
N ALA A 345 48.36 12.27 5.88
CA ALA A 345 48.68 12.76 4.54
C ALA A 345 50.08 13.41 4.45
N ASN A 346 50.59 13.95 5.56
CA ASN A 346 51.91 14.61 5.63
C ASN A 346 52.11 15.72 4.58
N GLY A 347 51.03 16.43 4.20
CA GLY A 347 51.05 17.46 3.16
C GLY A 347 50.89 16.94 1.73
N ASP A 348 50.80 15.62 1.51
CA ASP A 348 50.46 15.05 0.20
C ASP A 348 48.94 15.12 -0.01
N ARG A 349 48.52 16.01 -0.90
CA ARG A 349 47.12 16.24 -1.25
C ARG A 349 46.44 15.00 -1.83
N VAL A 350 47.09 14.30 -2.76
CA VAL A 350 46.47 13.15 -3.46
C VAL A 350 46.31 12.01 -2.45
N PHE A 351 47.34 11.75 -1.65
CA PHE A 351 47.24 10.76 -0.59
C PHE A 351 46.19 11.12 0.47
N GLY A 352 46.06 12.40 0.81
CA GLY A 352 44.99 12.89 1.68
C GLY A 352 43.58 12.69 1.12
N GLN A 353 43.40 12.85 -0.19
CA GLN A 353 42.15 12.54 -0.89
C GLN A 353 41.83 11.04 -0.82
N ASP A 354 42.80 10.18 -1.08
CA ASP A 354 42.64 8.71 -1.02
C ASP A 354 42.26 8.25 0.40
N LEU A 355 42.96 8.76 1.43
CA LEU A 355 42.63 8.49 2.84
C LEU A 355 41.19 8.85 3.17
N LYS A 356 40.68 9.98 2.65
CA LYS A 356 39.31 10.41 2.92
C LYS A 356 38.27 9.61 2.15
N ILE A 357 38.60 9.15 0.94
CA ILE A 357 37.77 8.20 0.19
C ILE A 357 37.66 6.88 0.96
N GLU A 358 38.78 6.33 1.46
CA GLU A 358 38.78 5.11 2.28
C GLU A 358 37.95 5.27 3.57
N GLU A 359 38.07 6.41 4.25
CA GLU A 359 37.28 6.70 5.45
C GLU A 359 35.77 6.70 5.13
N CYS A 360 35.39 7.33 4.02
CA CYS A 360 34.00 7.36 3.53
C CYS A 360 33.51 5.95 3.18
N GLN A 361 34.33 5.14 2.49
CA GLN A 361 34.01 3.75 2.16
C GLN A 361 33.78 2.91 3.43
N ARG A 362 34.68 2.96 4.41
CA ARG A 362 34.53 2.24 5.69
C ARG A 362 33.25 2.65 6.43
N SER A 363 32.91 3.94 6.42
CA SER A 363 31.67 4.45 7.02
C SER A 363 30.41 3.85 6.38
N LEU A 364 30.41 3.70 5.05
CA LEU A 364 29.31 3.09 4.31
C LEU A 364 29.27 1.56 4.45
N GLU A 365 30.43 0.88 4.52
CA GLU A 365 30.54 -0.56 4.78
C GLU A 365 29.93 -0.91 6.15
N LEU A 366 30.18 -0.11 7.19
CA LEU A 366 29.63 -0.32 8.53
C LEU A 366 28.09 -0.26 8.61
N THR A 367 27.43 0.45 7.69
CA THR A 367 25.96 0.43 7.57
C THR A 367 25.45 -0.59 6.56
N GLY A 368 26.34 -1.36 5.95
CA GLY A 368 26.01 -2.27 4.86
C GLY A 368 25.52 -1.52 3.61
N THR A 369 25.79 -0.23 3.44
CA THR A 369 25.28 0.58 2.32
C THR A 369 26.19 0.53 1.09
N LEU A 370 27.47 0.18 1.29
CA LEU A 370 28.45 0.16 0.20
C LEU A 370 28.28 -1.10 -0.65
N GLU A 371 28.10 -0.91 -1.96
CA GLU A 371 28.24 -1.95 -2.98
C GLU A 371 29.62 -1.83 -3.66
N ASP A 372 30.16 -2.94 -4.16
CA ASP A 372 31.45 -2.96 -4.87
C ASP A 372 31.49 -1.97 -6.04
N MET A 373 30.39 -1.89 -6.81
CA MET A 373 30.30 -0.93 -7.91
C MET A 373 30.30 0.52 -7.44
N LEU A 374 29.76 0.82 -6.25
CA LEU A 374 29.77 2.18 -5.72
C LEU A 374 31.19 2.55 -5.24
N LYS A 375 31.94 1.58 -4.73
CA LYS A 375 33.34 1.74 -4.27
C LYS A 375 34.25 2.29 -5.38
N GLU A 376 34.11 1.75 -6.59
CA GLU A 376 34.85 2.18 -7.79
C GLU A 376 34.39 3.56 -8.33
N ARG A 377 33.28 4.10 -7.82
CA ARG A 377 32.65 5.34 -8.27
C ARG A 377 32.67 6.43 -7.19
N MET A 378 33.71 6.44 -6.37
CA MET A 378 33.94 7.47 -5.36
C MET A 378 35.21 8.25 -5.70
N ILE A 379 35.11 9.57 -5.77
CA ILE A 379 36.23 10.45 -6.09
C ILE A 379 36.27 11.65 -5.15
N ALA A 380 37.45 12.21 -4.94
CA ALA A 380 37.61 13.55 -4.39
C ALA A 380 37.84 14.55 -5.53
N PHE A 381 37.35 15.77 -5.38
CA PHE A 381 37.49 16.78 -6.41
C PHE A 381 37.59 18.20 -5.81
N ASP A 382 38.68 18.88 -6.15
CA ASP A 382 38.88 20.31 -5.92
C ASP A 382 38.64 21.08 -7.22
N VAL A 383 37.56 21.87 -7.24
CA VAL A 383 37.16 22.70 -8.40
C VAL A 383 38.26 23.66 -8.84
N LEU A 384 39.13 24.11 -7.93
CA LEU A 384 40.19 25.09 -8.24
C LEU A 384 41.41 24.41 -8.87
N GLN A 385 41.83 23.28 -8.31
CA GLN A 385 43.10 22.65 -8.64
C GLN A 385 42.98 21.48 -9.62
N ASP A 386 41.88 20.75 -9.59
CA ASP A 386 41.73 19.52 -10.36
C ASP A 386 41.15 19.80 -11.74
N ASP A 387 41.67 19.10 -12.75
CA ASP A 387 41.12 19.11 -14.09
C ASP A 387 39.80 18.32 -14.16
N ASP A 388 38.86 18.77 -14.97
CA ASP A 388 37.52 18.16 -15.01
C ASP A 388 37.45 16.87 -15.84
N THR A 389 38.54 16.49 -16.52
CA THR A 389 38.64 15.23 -17.29
C THR A 389 38.31 14.01 -16.46
N MET A 390 38.72 13.97 -15.18
CA MET A 390 38.43 12.83 -14.29
C MET A 390 36.92 12.64 -14.08
N ILE A 391 36.20 13.71 -13.69
CA ILE A 391 34.75 13.67 -13.49
C ILE A 391 34.03 13.36 -14.80
N LYS A 392 34.42 14.02 -15.90
CA LYS A 392 33.83 13.78 -17.22
C LYS A 392 34.02 12.32 -17.66
N SER A 393 35.22 11.77 -17.47
CA SER A 393 35.54 10.38 -17.79
C SER A 393 34.68 9.41 -16.97
N LEU A 394 34.56 9.62 -15.66
CA LEU A 394 33.73 8.78 -14.80
C LEU A 394 32.25 8.81 -15.20
N ILE A 395 31.71 10.00 -15.50
CA ILE A 395 30.35 10.16 -16.02
C ILE A 395 30.17 9.36 -17.31
N ASN A 396 31.12 9.46 -18.25
CA ASN A 396 31.07 8.72 -19.52
C ASN A 396 31.09 7.22 -19.31
N GLN A 397 32.03 6.72 -18.52
CA GLN A 397 32.15 5.29 -18.20
C GLN A 397 30.84 4.77 -17.59
N CYS A 398 30.20 5.55 -16.71
CA CYS A 398 28.91 5.18 -16.15
C CYS A 398 27.81 5.12 -17.21
N LEU A 399 27.70 6.13 -18.08
CA LEU A 399 26.69 6.16 -19.15
C LEU A 399 26.90 5.04 -20.17
N GLU A 400 28.14 4.80 -20.60
CA GLU A 400 28.51 3.71 -21.50
C GLU A 400 28.17 2.35 -20.89
N LYS A 401 28.52 2.13 -19.62
CA LYS A 401 28.19 0.88 -18.91
C LYS A 401 26.68 0.68 -18.80
N VAL A 402 25.90 1.74 -18.56
CA VAL A 402 24.43 1.66 -18.55
C VAL A 402 23.89 1.26 -19.92
N HIS A 403 24.35 1.89 -21.01
CA HIS A 403 23.93 1.54 -22.37
C HIS A 403 24.36 0.12 -22.78
N GLN A 404 25.60 -0.26 -22.48
CA GLN A 404 26.09 -1.63 -22.71
C GLN A 404 25.25 -2.67 -21.97
N THR A 405 24.91 -2.41 -20.70
CA THR A 405 24.03 -3.29 -19.91
C THR A 405 22.67 -3.41 -20.57
N VAL A 406 22.02 -2.29 -20.91
CA VAL A 406 20.69 -2.30 -21.55
C VAL A 406 20.73 -2.97 -22.93
N ASN A 407 21.80 -2.78 -23.70
CA ASN A 407 21.95 -3.44 -25.00
C ASN A 407 22.17 -4.95 -24.86
N SER A 408 22.98 -5.40 -23.90
CA SER A 408 23.18 -6.83 -23.63
C SER A 408 21.89 -7.50 -23.13
N GLU A 409 21.12 -6.83 -22.27
CA GLU A 409 19.78 -7.27 -21.86
C GLU A 409 18.85 -7.38 -23.07
N LYS A 410 18.82 -6.38 -23.96
CA LYS A 410 18.02 -6.41 -25.20
C LYS A 410 18.41 -7.59 -26.10
N GLU A 411 19.70 -7.81 -26.34
CA GLU A 411 20.18 -8.94 -27.16
C GLU A 411 19.74 -10.29 -26.58
N THR A 412 19.78 -10.42 -25.26
CA THR A 412 19.29 -11.61 -24.55
C THR A 412 17.78 -11.77 -24.70
N LEU A 413 16.99 -10.69 -24.55
CA LEU A 413 15.54 -10.70 -24.75
C LEU A 413 15.17 -11.08 -26.19
N VAL A 414 15.91 -10.57 -27.19
CA VAL A 414 15.74 -10.90 -28.61
C VAL A 414 16.00 -12.39 -28.84
N LYS A 415 17.07 -12.94 -28.25
CA LYS A 415 17.37 -14.38 -28.32
C LYS A 415 16.25 -15.23 -27.69
N HIS A 416 15.76 -14.85 -26.51
CA HIS A 416 14.68 -15.56 -25.83
C HIS A 416 13.34 -15.45 -26.57
N ALA A 417 13.03 -14.29 -27.15
CA ALA A 417 11.86 -14.12 -28.00
C ALA A 417 11.92 -15.03 -29.24
N GLN A 418 13.09 -15.14 -29.90
CA GLN A 418 13.27 -16.07 -31.02
C GLN A 418 13.09 -17.53 -30.58
N GLN A 419 13.65 -17.92 -29.44
CA GLN A 419 13.45 -19.26 -28.88
C GLN A 419 11.97 -19.54 -28.57
N PHE A 420 11.27 -18.56 -28.01
CA PHE A 420 9.82 -18.65 -27.79
C PHE A 420 9.06 -18.89 -29.10
N ILE A 421 9.33 -18.10 -30.14
CA ILE A 421 8.70 -18.25 -31.47
C ILE A 421 8.91 -19.66 -32.02
N ASN A 422 10.15 -20.16 -31.94
CA ASN A 422 10.49 -21.48 -32.47
C ASN A 422 9.81 -22.64 -31.70
N ASN A 423 9.47 -22.43 -30.42
CA ASN A 423 9.00 -23.47 -29.52
C ASN A 423 7.47 -23.63 -29.45
N ILE A 424 6.69 -22.75 -30.09
CA ILE A 424 5.22 -22.67 -29.94
C ILE A 424 4.49 -23.99 -30.27
N THR A 425 5.06 -24.83 -31.12
CA THR A 425 4.43 -26.09 -31.57
C THR A 425 5.01 -27.36 -30.96
N GLU A 426 6.00 -27.27 -30.06
CA GLU A 426 6.68 -28.44 -29.50
C GLU A 426 6.10 -28.90 -28.15
N GLU A 427 5.37 -30.02 -28.14
CA GLU A 427 4.73 -30.59 -26.93
C GLU A 427 5.72 -30.90 -25.80
N TYR A 428 6.94 -31.33 -26.14
CA TYR A 428 7.99 -31.60 -25.16
C TYR A 428 8.39 -30.34 -24.36
N ASN A 429 8.48 -29.19 -25.03
CA ASN A 429 8.83 -27.92 -24.39
C ASN A 429 7.71 -27.43 -23.47
N ASN A 430 6.44 -27.74 -23.79
CA ASN A 430 5.32 -27.45 -22.90
C ASN A 430 5.44 -28.19 -21.55
N LYS A 431 5.89 -29.45 -21.56
CA LYS A 431 6.15 -30.22 -20.31
C LYS A 431 7.28 -29.61 -19.48
N LEU A 432 8.37 -29.19 -20.13
CA LEU A 432 9.46 -28.50 -19.43
C LEU A 432 9.01 -27.13 -18.86
N CYS A 433 8.17 -26.38 -19.57
CA CYS A 433 7.58 -25.15 -19.05
C CYS A 433 6.69 -25.41 -17.83
N GLN A 434 5.91 -26.50 -17.84
CA GLN A 434 5.10 -26.93 -16.69
C GLN A 434 5.99 -27.30 -15.50
N GLN A 435 7.09 -28.04 -15.73
CA GLN A 435 8.04 -28.38 -14.67
C GLN A 435 8.63 -27.12 -14.00
N VAL A 436 8.96 -26.08 -14.78
CA VAL A 436 9.40 -24.78 -14.25
C VAL A 436 8.30 -24.13 -13.40
N ASP A 437 7.07 -24.07 -13.93
CA ASP A 437 5.93 -23.47 -13.23
C ASP A 437 5.59 -24.20 -11.93
N ASP A 438 5.67 -25.54 -11.92
CA ASP A 438 5.40 -26.36 -10.74
C ASP A 438 6.43 -26.14 -9.63
N GLN A 439 7.72 -26.02 -9.97
CA GLN A 439 8.76 -25.69 -8.98
C GLN A 439 8.56 -24.31 -8.38
N ILE A 440 8.19 -23.31 -9.20
CA ILE A 440 7.85 -21.97 -8.70
C ILE A 440 6.65 -22.03 -7.75
N LYS A 441 5.58 -22.76 -8.13
CA LYS A 441 4.39 -22.94 -7.27
C LYS A 441 4.76 -23.59 -5.94
N GLU A 442 5.65 -24.57 -5.95
CA GLU A 442 6.10 -25.25 -4.73
C GLU A 442 6.90 -24.32 -3.81
N THR A 443 7.78 -23.48 -4.38
CA THR A 443 8.48 -22.42 -3.62
C THR A 443 7.50 -21.46 -2.96
N ILE A 444 6.43 -21.04 -3.67
CA ILE A 444 5.41 -20.16 -3.10
C ILE A 444 4.67 -20.83 -1.95
N LYS A 445 4.29 -22.12 -2.08
CA LYS A 445 3.62 -22.87 -1.00
C LYS A 445 4.49 -23.00 0.24
N GLN A 446 5.80 -23.18 0.08
CA GLN A 446 6.75 -23.27 1.19
C GLN A 446 6.99 -21.93 1.89
N ASN A 447 6.64 -20.81 1.24
CA ASN A 447 6.86 -19.45 1.72
C ASN A 447 5.55 -18.64 1.70
N PRO A 448 4.52 -19.04 2.47
CA PRO A 448 3.23 -18.36 2.44
C PRO A 448 3.34 -16.91 2.90
N LEU A 449 2.48 -16.06 2.36
CA LEU A 449 2.44 -14.65 2.73
C LEU A 449 2.02 -14.46 4.20
N PRO A 450 2.57 -13.45 4.90
CA PRO A 450 2.15 -13.12 6.27
C PRO A 450 0.71 -12.61 6.28
N THR A 451 -0.09 -13.04 7.26
CA THR A 451 -1.52 -12.68 7.41
C THR A 451 -1.75 -11.33 8.10
N SER A 452 -0.70 -10.71 8.63
CA SER A 452 -0.78 -9.40 9.29
C SER A 452 -1.18 -8.28 8.30
N PRO A 453 -1.97 -7.29 8.75
CA PRO A 453 -2.22 -6.09 7.96
C PRO A 453 -0.88 -5.39 7.66
N LEU A 454 -0.75 -4.84 6.45
CA LEU A 454 0.45 -4.13 6.03
C LEU A 454 0.69 -2.92 6.92
N LEU A 455 -0.30 -2.03 6.99
CA LEU A 455 -0.29 -0.91 7.91
C LEU A 455 -1.51 -0.99 8.81
N GLU A 456 -1.33 -0.68 10.10
CA GLU A 456 -2.45 -0.46 11.02
C GLU A 456 -2.94 1.00 10.98
N ASP A 457 -2.04 1.94 10.65
CA ASP A 457 -2.32 3.36 10.61
C ASP A 457 -1.82 3.95 9.27
N PRO A 458 -2.72 4.44 8.39
CA PRO A 458 -2.35 4.95 7.07
C PRO A 458 -1.49 6.22 7.14
N LEU A 459 -1.52 6.95 8.26
CA LEU A 459 -0.82 8.22 8.45
C LEU A 459 0.51 8.06 9.20
N LEU A 460 0.93 6.82 9.50
CA LEU A 460 2.18 6.56 10.23
C LEU A 460 3.40 7.28 9.64
N GLY A 461 3.50 7.30 8.31
CA GLY A 461 4.55 8.03 7.59
C GLY A 461 4.53 9.53 7.85
N MET A 462 3.35 10.15 7.96
CA MET A 462 3.21 11.57 8.28
C MET A 462 3.70 11.88 9.70
N TYR A 463 3.33 11.05 10.68
CA TYR A 463 3.76 11.26 12.06
C TYR A 463 5.27 11.12 12.21
N SER A 464 5.84 10.09 11.58
CA SER A 464 7.29 9.88 11.55
C SER A 464 7.99 11.09 10.94
N ALA A 465 7.52 11.59 9.78
CA ALA A 465 8.10 12.75 9.12
C ALA A 465 7.99 14.04 9.95
N ILE A 466 6.87 14.27 10.63
CA ILE A 466 6.69 15.44 11.52
C ILE A 466 7.64 15.35 12.72
N ASN A 467 7.71 14.18 13.36
CA ASN A 467 8.52 13.96 14.55
C ASN A 467 10.01 14.15 14.24
N ASN A 468 10.47 13.49 13.17
CA ASN A 468 11.86 13.44 12.77
C ASN A 468 12.33 14.69 11.99
N SER A 469 11.43 15.59 11.60
CA SER A 469 11.79 16.87 10.97
C SER A 469 12.73 17.68 11.88
N ARG A 470 13.89 18.11 11.41
CA ARG A 470 14.89 18.79 12.28
C ARG A 470 14.36 20.02 13.00
N TYR A 471 13.53 20.83 12.34
CA TYR A 471 13.02 22.09 12.88
C TYR A 471 11.49 22.14 12.86
N ALA A 472 10.88 22.60 13.95
CA ALA A 472 9.43 22.76 14.08
C ALA A 472 8.83 23.68 13.00
N SER A 473 9.60 24.66 12.52
CA SER A 473 9.17 25.58 11.47
C SER A 473 9.00 24.95 10.10
N ILE A 474 9.71 23.85 9.81
CA ILE A 474 9.50 23.08 8.58
C ILE A 474 8.12 22.41 8.64
N VAL A 475 7.77 21.85 9.79
CA VAL A 475 6.43 21.28 10.04
C VAL A 475 5.35 22.36 9.89
N TYR A 476 5.54 23.52 10.52
CA TYR A 476 4.60 24.62 10.38
C TYR A 476 4.49 25.13 8.94
N ALA A 477 5.62 25.23 8.20
CA ALA A 477 5.63 25.58 6.79
C ALA A 477 4.83 24.58 5.93
N SER A 478 4.89 23.29 6.28
CA SER A 478 4.09 22.23 5.67
C SER A 478 2.60 22.37 6.01
N CYS A 479 2.24 22.57 7.28
CA CYS A 479 0.83 22.79 7.70
C CYS A 479 0.19 23.98 6.97
N ARG A 480 0.91 25.09 6.82
CA ARG A 480 0.44 26.28 6.08
C ARG A 480 0.25 26.04 4.60
N ARG A 481 0.91 25.02 4.06
CA ARG A 481 0.78 24.56 2.67
C ARG A 481 -0.03 23.28 2.58
N LYS A 482 -0.93 23.04 3.53
CA LYS A 482 -1.86 21.90 3.54
C LYS A 482 -1.14 20.55 3.44
N GLY A 483 0.05 20.44 4.02
CA GLY A 483 0.91 19.24 4.00
C GLY A 483 1.83 19.13 2.77
N VAL A 484 1.73 20.03 1.78
CA VAL A 484 2.53 20.02 0.54
C VAL A 484 3.63 21.07 0.61
N TYR A 485 4.78 20.71 1.16
CA TYR A 485 5.96 21.57 1.19
C TYR A 485 7.19 20.83 0.67
N TYR A 486 7.99 21.48 -0.19
CA TYR A 486 9.10 20.82 -0.87
C TYR A 486 10.13 20.20 0.09
N ASN A 487 10.32 20.76 1.29
CA ASN A 487 11.21 20.18 2.31
C ASN A 487 10.53 19.16 3.24
N LEU A 488 9.20 19.08 3.23
CA LEU A 488 8.41 18.16 4.06
C LEU A 488 7.03 17.96 3.43
N ASN A 489 6.95 17.07 2.45
CA ASN A 489 5.69 16.63 1.87
C ASN A 489 5.13 15.47 2.70
N LEU A 490 4.07 15.74 3.45
CA LEU A 490 3.48 14.76 4.36
C LEU A 490 2.81 13.60 3.60
N TYR A 491 2.21 13.88 2.45
CA TYR A 491 1.59 12.83 1.62
C TYR A 491 2.64 11.90 1.03
N ALA A 492 3.76 12.45 0.54
CA ALA A 492 4.88 11.65 0.08
C ALA A 492 5.45 10.76 1.19
N ALA A 493 5.55 11.29 2.42
CA ALA A 493 5.97 10.51 3.58
C ALA A 493 5.00 9.36 3.91
N ALA A 494 3.68 9.57 3.80
CA ALA A 494 2.69 8.50 3.96
C ALA A 494 2.84 7.41 2.88
N GLY A 495 2.91 7.82 1.61
CA GLY A 495 3.09 6.89 0.49
C GLY A 495 4.39 6.09 0.58
N ASN A 496 5.50 6.72 0.97
CA ASN A 496 6.79 6.05 1.15
C ASN A 496 6.79 5.08 2.33
N MET A 497 6.07 5.39 3.43
CA MET A 497 5.87 4.44 4.52
C MET A 497 5.09 3.21 4.04
N ALA A 498 3.99 3.41 3.31
CA ALA A 498 3.21 2.31 2.73
C ALA A 498 4.04 1.45 1.77
N LEU A 499 4.86 2.09 0.93
CA LEU A 499 5.78 1.42 0.03
C LEU A 499 6.78 0.55 0.79
N SER A 500 7.46 1.11 1.79
CA SER A 500 8.46 0.40 2.58
C SER A 500 7.87 -0.80 3.31
N GLU A 501 6.67 -0.66 3.85
CA GLU A 501 6.01 -1.72 4.60
C GLU A 501 5.54 -2.87 3.69
N ALA A 502 5.01 -2.55 2.50
CA ALA A 502 4.71 -3.55 1.49
C ALA A 502 5.98 -4.24 0.97
N ALA A 503 7.05 -3.49 0.73
CA ALA A 503 8.33 -4.07 0.35
C ALA A 503 8.86 -5.03 1.43
N ARG A 504 8.78 -4.65 2.70
CA ARG A 504 9.21 -5.47 3.85
C ARG A 504 8.49 -6.83 3.90
N GLN A 505 7.19 -6.84 3.60
CA GLN A 505 6.37 -8.04 3.70
C GLN A 505 6.44 -8.94 2.45
N TYR A 506 6.50 -8.36 1.24
CA TYR A 506 6.40 -9.11 -0.02
C TYR A 506 7.75 -9.44 -0.67
N SER A 507 8.79 -8.63 -0.46
CA SER A 507 10.11 -8.87 -1.09
C SER A 507 10.74 -10.22 -0.71
N PRO A 508 10.62 -10.75 0.53
CA PRO A 508 11.20 -12.04 0.87
C PRO A 508 10.65 -13.22 0.03
N LEU A 509 9.34 -13.28 -0.17
CA LEU A 509 8.72 -14.31 -1.01
C LEU A 509 9.24 -14.22 -2.44
N ILE A 510 9.17 -13.02 -3.02
CA ILE A 510 9.60 -12.81 -4.42
C ILE A 510 11.08 -13.09 -4.58
N LYS A 511 11.91 -12.76 -3.58
CA LYS A 511 13.31 -13.12 -3.56
C LYS A 511 13.50 -14.64 -3.61
N ASN A 512 12.79 -15.41 -2.77
CA ASN A 512 12.90 -16.87 -2.78
C ASN A 512 12.44 -17.48 -4.12
N VAL A 513 11.42 -16.89 -4.76
CA VAL A 513 10.99 -17.26 -6.11
C VAL A 513 12.06 -16.93 -7.14
N ILE A 514 12.65 -15.73 -7.10
CA ILE A 514 13.73 -15.34 -8.01
C ILE A 514 14.96 -16.26 -7.81
N ASP A 515 15.34 -16.58 -6.57
CA ASP A 515 16.45 -17.48 -6.28
C ASP A 515 16.17 -18.89 -6.85
N THR A 516 14.93 -19.38 -6.75
CA THR A 516 14.51 -20.64 -7.40
C THR A 516 14.64 -20.55 -8.92
N ILE A 517 14.19 -19.45 -9.52
CA ILE A 517 14.27 -19.22 -10.97
C ILE A 517 15.74 -19.11 -11.42
N ASP A 518 16.61 -18.50 -10.62
CA ASP A 518 18.05 -18.39 -10.89
C ASP A 518 18.75 -19.75 -10.86
N ASP A 519 18.27 -20.68 -10.04
CA ASP A 519 18.76 -22.06 -10.04
C ASP A 519 18.24 -22.87 -11.23
N LEU A 520 16.97 -22.66 -11.60
CA LEU A 520 16.38 -23.21 -12.84
C LEU A 520 17.10 -22.70 -14.10
N GLU A 521 17.52 -21.43 -14.11
CA GLU A 521 18.25 -20.81 -15.23
C GLU A 521 19.60 -21.50 -15.48
N LYS A 522 20.24 -22.04 -14.43
CA LYS A 522 21.53 -22.76 -14.51
C LYS A 522 21.38 -24.23 -14.91
N ASP A 523 20.16 -24.79 -14.89
CA ASP A 523 19.92 -26.19 -15.21
C ASP A 523 20.03 -26.43 -16.73
N GLN A 524 21.06 -27.18 -17.13
CA GLN A 524 21.31 -27.52 -18.53
C GLN A 524 20.16 -28.35 -19.14
N SER A 525 19.38 -29.09 -18.34
CA SER A 525 18.23 -29.84 -18.84
C SER A 525 17.09 -28.94 -19.31
N LEU A 526 17.08 -27.67 -18.89
CA LEU A 526 16.07 -26.66 -19.22
C LEU A 526 16.53 -25.66 -20.29
N GLU A 527 17.68 -25.89 -20.95
CA GLU A 527 18.23 -25.00 -21.98
C GLU A 527 17.20 -24.65 -23.08
N LYS A 528 16.34 -25.61 -23.44
CA LYS A 528 15.30 -25.43 -24.47
C LYS A 528 14.16 -24.48 -24.05
N VAL A 529 13.99 -24.19 -22.76
CA VAL A 529 12.91 -23.34 -22.23
C VAL A 529 13.43 -22.12 -21.47
N GLN A 530 14.66 -21.69 -21.74
CA GLN A 530 15.27 -20.49 -21.15
C GLN A 530 14.44 -19.22 -21.38
N ASN A 531 13.75 -19.14 -22.52
CA ASN A 531 12.75 -18.11 -22.76
C ASN A 531 11.64 -18.09 -21.68
N HIS A 532 11.10 -19.24 -21.30
CA HIS A 532 10.04 -19.33 -20.28
C HIS A 532 10.56 -19.01 -18.88
N ILE A 533 11.76 -19.47 -18.53
CA ILE A 533 12.43 -19.14 -17.26
C ILE A 533 12.66 -17.62 -17.17
N SER A 534 13.25 -17.03 -18.21
CA SER A 534 13.50 -15.58 -18.30
C SER A 534 12.20 -14.76 -18.26
N TYR A 535 11.14 -15.23 -18.93
CA TYR A 535 9.81 -14.65 -18.84
C TYR A 535 9.29 -14.63 -17.39
N ARG A 536 9.33 -15.77 -16.69
CA ARG A 536 8.88 -15.87 -15.30
C ARG A 536 9.69 -14.96 -14.38
N LYS A 537 11.02 -14.94 -14.51
CA LYS A 537 11.92 -14.08 -13.72
C LYS A 537 11.49 -12.61 -13.77
N GLU A 538 11.26 -12.12 -14.98
CA GLU A 538 10.87 -10.73 -15.20
C GLU A 538 9.41 -10.45 -14.83
N GLN A 539 8.49 -11.41 -15.03
CA GLN A 539 7.12 -11.30 -14.53
C GLN A 539 7.10 -11.06 -13.01
N TYR A 540 7.85 -11.83 -12.23
CA TYR A 540 7.88 -11.67 -10.77
C TYR A 540 8.53 -10.35 -10.33
N LYS A 541 9.61 -9.90 -11.01
CA LYS A 541 10.21 -8.58 -10.74
C LYS A 541 9.24 -7.43 -11.03
N LYS A 542 8.56 -7.47 -12.19
CA LYS A 542 7.58 -6.44 -12.58
C LYS A 542 6.36 -6.47 -11.64
N ALA A 543 5.83 -7.65 -11.33
CA ALA A 543 4.68 -7.80 -10.44
C ALA A 543 4.95 -7.23 -9.04
N LEU A 544 6.11 -7.51 -8.43
CA LEU A 544 6.45 -6.96 -7.11
C LEU A 544 6.45 -5.42 -7.12
N ILE A 545 7.11 -4.84 -8.13
CA ILE A 545 7.20 -3.39 -8.31
C ILE A 545 5.80 -2.78 -8.46
N ASN A 546 4.97 -3.35 -9.33
CA ASN A 546 3.62 -2.85 -9.59
C ASN A 546 2.75 -2.91 -8.35
N VAL A 547 2.69 -4.06 -7.68
CA VAL A 547 1.85 -4.30 -6.50
C VAL A 547 2.22 -3.33 -5.35
N ILE A 548 3.51 -3.15 -5.07
CA ILE A 548 3.96 -2.23 -4.03
C ILE A 548 3.70 -0.77 -4.42
N THR A 549 3.92 -0.42 -5.69
CA THR A 549 3.74 0.95 -6.20
C THR A 549 2.28 1.35 -6.20
N ASP A 550 1.41 0.47 -6.71
CA ASP A 550 -0.04 0.65 -6.69
C ASP A 550 -0.55 0.83 -5.25
N TYR A 551 -0.14 -0.05 -4.32
CA TYR A 551 -0.48 0.08 -2.91
C TYR A 551 -0.06 1.45 -2.33
N SER A 552 1.19 1.86 -2.56
CA SER A 552 1.71 3.16 -2.13
C SER A 552 0.91 4.34 -2.70
N ILE A 553 0.59 4.30 -4.00
CA ILE A 553 -0.19 5.34 -4.68
C ILE A 553 -1.62 5.39 -4.13
N ARG A 554 -2.30 4.26 -4.00
CA ARG A 554 -3.67 4.21 -3.49
C ARG A 554 -3.75 4.75 -2.06
N VAL A 555 -2.83 4.38 -1.18
CA VAL A 555 -2.74 4.92 0.19
C VAL A 555 -2.51 6.42 0.16
N LYS A 556 -1.49 6.88 -0.57
CA LYS A 556 -1.16 8.31 -0.69
C LYS A 556 -2.34 9.13 -1.22
N ASP A 557 -2.97 8.68 -2.31
CA ASP A 557 -4.02 9.38 -2.99
C ASP A 557 -5.31 9.43 -2.16
N GLN A 558 -5.65 8.35 -1.47
CA GLN A 558 -6.81 8.36 -0.57
C GLN A 558 -6.60 9.33 0.59
N ILE A 559 -5.41 9.33 1.22
CA ILE A 559 -5.07 10.32 2.26
C ILE A 559 -5.13 11.74 1.69
N TYR A 560 -4.53 11.96 0.51
CA TYR A 560 -4.50 13.26 -0.15
C TYR A 560 -5.91 13.80 -0.38
N ARG A 561 -6.80 13.01 -1.00
CA ARG A 561 -8.18 13.41 -1.31
C ARG A 561 -8.98 13.81 -0.07
N HIS A 562 -8.79 13.12 1.06
CA HIS A 562 -9.53 13.41 2.29
C HIS A 562 -8.95 14.58 3.11
N LEU A 563 -7.64 14.80 3.02
CA LEU A 563 -6.93 15.69 3.93
C LEU A 563 -6.58 17.05 3.32
N ILE A 564 -6.31 17.13 2.01
CA ILE A 564 -5.80 18.36 1.36
C ILE A 564 -6.75 19.54 1.55
N ASP A 565 -8.06 19.31 1.38
CA ASP A 565 -9.09 20.34 1.47
C ASP A 565 -9.67 20.53 2.88
N ASN A 566 -9.12 19.83 3.89
CA ASN A 566 -9.56 19.99 5.27
C ASN A 566 -8.98 21.27 5.92
N GLU A 567 -9.52 22.42 5.53
CA GLU A 567 -9.01 23.72 5.99
C GLU A 567 -9.06 23.87 7.51
N ASN A 568 -10.11 23.35 8.15
CA ASN A 568 -10.27 23.41 9.60
C ASN A 568 -9.12 22.71 10.33
N LEU A 569 -8.74 21.50 9.89
CA LEU A 569 -7.60 20.80 10.47
C LEU A 569 -6.30 21.58 10.25
N TRP A 570 -6.03 22.02 9.03
CA TRP A 570 -4.79 22.74 8.73
C TRP A 570 -4.68 24.06 9.50
N ILE A 571 -5.80 24.77 9.70
CA ILE A 571 -5.89 25.96 10.56
C ILE A 571 -5.58 25.58 12.00
N LYS A 572 -6.16 24.50 12.54
CA LYS A 572 -5.85 24.01 13.89
C LYS A 572 -4.37 23.69 14.06
N CYS A 573 -3.79 22.91 13.15
CA CYS A 573 -2.36 22.57 13.15
C CYS A 573 -1.48 23.83 13.08
N THR A 574 -1.85 24.81 12.25
CA THR A 574 -1.14 26.07 12.12
C THR A 574 -1.24 26.90 13.41
N ASN A 575 -2.39 26.92 14.07
CA ASN A 575 -2.63 27.69 15.30
C ASN A 575 -1.90 27.13 16.53
N GLU A 576 -1.42 25.87 16.49
CA GLU A 576 -0.54 25.33 17.53
C GLU A 576 0.81 26.06 17.61
N TRP A 577 1.18 26.78 16.54
CA TRP A 577 2.40 27.55 16.46
C TRP A 577 2.36 28.75 17.41
N GLY A 578 3.39 28.87 18.24
CA GLY A 578 3.40 29.85 19.33
C GLY A 578 2.69 29.38 20.60
N GLY A 579 2.29 28.11 20.71
CA GLY A 579 1.80 27.52 21.97
C GLY A 579 2.90 27.13 22.98
N GLY A 580 4.18 27.39 22.69
CA GLY A 580 5.32 26.92 23.49
C GLY A 580 5.89 25.58 23.00
N PRO A 581 6.84 24.96 23.75
CA PRO A 581 7.47 23.69 23.39
C PRO A 581 6.44 22.59 23.06
N GLY A 582 6.82 21.62 22.23
CA GLY A 582 5.94 20.49 21.86
C GLY A 582 5.01 20.75 20.66
N PHE A 583 5.29 21.78 19.83
CA PHE A 583 4.51 22.08 18.62
C PHE A 583 4.28 20.84 17.73
N LYS A 584 5.33 20.08 17.42
CA LYS A 584 5.24 18.88 16.57
C LYS A 584 4.28 17.84 17.14
N ILE A 585 4.36 17.59 18.45
CA ILE A 585 3.51 16.62 19.16
C ILE A 585 2.04 17.04 19.08
N ARG A 586 1.76 18.34 19.30
CA ARG A 586 0.39 18.86 19.17
C ARG A 586 -0.13 18.74 17.75
N VAL A 587 0.69 19.03 16.73
CA VAL A 587 0.31 18.82 15.32
C VAL A 587 0.01 17.35 15.04
N ILE A 588 0.85 16.41 15.50
CA ILE A 588 0.59 14.96 15.37
C ILE A 588 -0.75 14.61 16.03
N GLN A 589 -1.02 15.12 17.24
CA GLN A 589 -2.28 14.85 17.93
C GLN A 589 -3.49 15.39 17.16
N ARG A 590 -3.40 16.59 16.56
CA ARG A 590 -4.48 17.13 15.71
C ARG A 590 -4.79 16.23 14.51
N ILE A 591 -3.76 15.67 13.89
CA ILE A 591 -3.92 14.76 12.75
C ILE A 591 -4.51 13.43 13.21
N LYS A 592 -4.07 12.87 14.35
CA LYS A 592 -4.66 11.66 14.95
C LYS A 592 -6.13 11.82 15.36
N ASP A 593 -6.47 12.96 15.98
CA ASP A 593 -7.86 13.29 16.33
C ASP A 593 -8.77 13.42 15.10
N TRP A 594 -8.20 13.81 13.95
CA TRP A 594 -8.91 13.86 12.68
C TRP A 594 -9.06 12.47 12.07
N GLU A 595 -7.99 11.66 12.05
CA GLU A 595 -7.94 10.31 11.50
C GLU A 595 -8.94 9.38 12.18
N SER A 596 -8.96 9.37 13.53
CA SER A 596 -9.89 8.56 14.32
C SER A 596 -11.38 8.83 14.06
N ARG A 597 -11.71 9.91 13.36
CA ARG A 597 -13.07 10.27 12.95
C ARG A 597 -13.38 9.94 11.50
N GLN A 598 -12.41 9.48 10.72
CA GLN A 598 -12.59 9.13 9.31
C GLN A 598 -13.07 7.68 9.19
N GLN A 599 -14.11 7.46 8.38
CA GLN A 599 -14.68 6.13 8.15
C GLN A 599 -14.23 5.50 6.82
N HIS A 600 -13.48 6.24 5.99
CA HIS A 600 -13.27 5.91 4.57
C HIS A 600 -11.80 5.81 4.13
N ILE A 601 -10.83 5.86 5.05
CA ILE A 601 -9.40 5.67 4.72
C ILE A 601 -9.04 4.21 4.92
N ASN A 602 -9.31 3.36 3.94
CA ASN A 602 -9.14 1.90 3.99
C ASN A 602 -8.19 1.33 2.91
N ALA A 603 -7.60 2.17 2.05
CA ALA A 603 -6.69 1.70 0.99
C ALA A 603 -5.45 0.99 1.53
N HIS A 604 -5.06 1.30 2.77
CA HIS A 604 -3.96 0.65 3.49
C HIS A 604 -4.32 -0.78 3.99
N GLU A 605 -5.61 -1.14 3.99
CA GLU A 605 -6.08 -2.47 4.41
C GLU A 605 -6.04 -3.50 3.27
N ILE A 606 -5.95 -3.03 2.01
CA ILE A 606 -6.09 -3.89 0.82
C ILE A 606 -4.88 -3.71 -0.10
N ILE A 607 -4.18 -4.81 -0.36
CA ILE A 607 -3.19 -4.90 -1.42
C ILE A 607 -3.69 -5.83 -2.52
N LEU A 608 -3.62 -5.35 -3.77
CA LEU A 608 -4.03 -6.12 -4.94
C LEU A 608 -2.85 -6.99 -5.36
N ILE A 609 -2.89 -8.26 -4.98
CA ILE A 609 -1.82 -9.24 -5.24
C ILE A 609 -2.04 -10.04 -6.52
N GLU A 610 -3.09 -9.72 -7.27
CA GLU A 610 -3.54 -10.43 -8.48
C GLU A 610 -2.49 -10.39 -9.60
N GLU A 611 -1.63 -9.37 -9.61
CA GLU A 611 -0.53 -9.27 -10.57
C GLU A 611 0.63 -10.24 -10.28
N ILE A 612 0.72 -10.83 -9.08
CA ILE A 612 1.77 -11.81 -8.75
C ILE A 612 1.37 -13.19 -9.32
N PRO A 613 2.13 -13.74 -10.30
CA PRO A 613 1.76 -15.00 -10.93
C PRO A 613 1.63 -16.15 -9.93
N PHE A 614 0.66 -17.03 -10.18
CA PHE A 614 0.26 -18.18 -9.33
C PHE A 614 -0.22 -17.83 -7.93
N LEU A 615 0.00 -16.62 -7.44
CA LEU A 615 -0.38 -16.26 -6.09
C LEU A 615 -1.90 -16.19 -5.95
N ALA A 616 -2.61 -15.63 -6.95
CA ALA A 616 -4.06 -15.71 -7.03
C ALA A 616 -4.55 -17.17 -7.10
N GLU A 617 -3.99 -17.98 -8.00
CA GLU A 617 -4.33 -19.42 -8.12
C GLU A 617 -4.14 -20.16 -6.78
N LEU A 618 -3.03 -19.90 -6.08
CA LEU A 618 -2.69 -20.52 -4.79
C LEU A 618 -3.43 -19.90 -3.59
N SER A 619 -3.90 -18.66 -3.71
CA SER A 619 -4.69 -17.98 -2.68
C SER A 619 -6.20 -18.23 -2.83
N TYR A 620 -6.68 -18.44 -4.06
CA TYR A 620 -8.03 -18.94 -4.37
C TYR A 620 -8.12 -20.47 -4.27
N SER A 621 -7.00 -21.20 -4.37
CA SER A 621 -6.94 -22.61 -3.98
C SER A 621 -6.88 -22.81 -2.47
N SER A 622 -6.91 -21.74 -1.66
CA SER A 622 -6.75 -21.86 -0.22
C SER A 622 -8.07 -21.92 0.57
N ASN A 623 -9.10 -22.52 0.00
CA ASN A 623 -9.99 -23.39 0.77
C ASN A 623 -9.92 -24.80 0.20
N ASP A 624 -8.93 -25.59 0.63
CA ASP A 624 -8.81 -27.05 0.38
C ASP A 624 -10.02 -27.87 0.87
N PHE A 625 -11.03 -27.20 1.44
CA PHE A 625 -12.23 -27.78 1.99
C PHE A 625 -13.45 -27.28 1.21
N CYS A 626 -13.72 -27.92 0.07
CA CYS A 626 -14.95 -27.73 -0.68
C CYS A 626 -15.86 -28.94 -0.44
N PHE A 627 -17.07 -28.68 0.05
CA PHE A 627 -18.11 -29.70 0.13
C PHE A 627 -19.37 -29.20 -0.59
N LYS A 628 -20.17 -30.14 -1.08
CA LYS A 628 -21.46 -29.87 -1.70
C LYS A 628 -22.58 -30.47 -0.85
N LEU A 629 -23.59 -29.66 -0.54
CA LEU A 629 -24.82 -30.08 0.12
C LEU A 629 -25.84 -30.55 -0.93
N PHE A 630 -26.47 -31.68 -0.66
CA PHE A 630 -27.59 -32.22 -1.43
C PHE A 630 -28.83 -32.35 -0.54
N VAL A 631 -29.97 -31.83 -0.97
CA VAL A 631 -31.26 -32.01 -0.28
C VAL A 631 -32.37 -32.21 -1.28
N ARG A 632 -33.31 -33.12 -0.97
CA ARG A 632 -34.53 -33.33 -1.75
C ARG A 632 -35.74 -33.47 -0.84
N ASN A 633 -36.83 -32.81 -1.21
CA ASN A 633 -38.16 -32.94 -0.62
C ASN A 633 -38.26 -32.66 0.90
N LEU A 634 -37.45 -31.76 1.46
CA LEU A 634 -37.48 -31.40 2.88
C LEU A 634 -38.16 -30.04 3.09
N ARG A 635 -39.34 -30.00 3.71
CA ARG A 635 -40.08 -28.77 4.06
C ARG A 635 -40.24 -27.78 2.91
N ALA A 636 -39.61 -26.61 2.97
CA ALA A 636 -39.67 -25.61 1.90
C ALA A 636 -38.69 -25.90 0.75
N LEU A 637 -37.88 -26.95 0.86
CA LEU A 637 -36.78 -27.25 -0.06
C LEU A 637 -37.13 -28.45 -0.93
N ARG A 638 -37.46 -28.18 -2.20
CA ARG A 638 -37.71 -29.24 -3.18
C ARG A 638 -36.41 -29.92 -3.62
N GLN A 639 -35.42 -29.15 -4.05
CA GLN A 639 -34.12 -29.66 -4.48
C GLN A 639 -33.01 -28.62 -4.21
N ILE A 640 -31.99 -29.01 -3.46
CA ILE A 640 -30.80 -28.21 -3.17
C ILE A 640 -29.56 -28.94 -3.66
N GLU A 641 -28.71 -28.23 -4.38
CA GLU A 641 -27.37 -28.65 -4.77
C GLU A 641 -26.44 -27.45 -4.63
N TRP A 642 -25.70 -27.37 -3.52
CA TRP A 642 -24.99 -26.14 -3.18
C TRP A 642 -23.58 -26.39 -2.65
N ALA A 643 -22.59 -25.68 -3.19
CA ALA A 643 -21.19 -25.77 -2.76
C ALA A 643 -20.70 -24.41 -2.20
N PRO A 644 -21.06 -24.07 -0.94
CA PRO A 644 -20.65 -22.80 -0.34
C PRO A 644 -19.16 -22.78 0.00
N ASN A 645 -18.51 -21.64 -0.25
CA ASN A 645 -17.09 -21.44 0.04
C ASN A 645 -16.81 -20.02 0.54
N GLY A 646 -15.95 -19.86 1.57
CA GLY A 646 -15.63 -18.56 2.14
C GLY A 646 -16.87 -17.87 2.74
N LEU A 647 -17.06 -16.57 2.48
CA LEU A 647 -18.26 -15.84 2.89
C LEU A 647 -19.36 -15.93 1.81
N ASN A 648 -20.54 -16.40 2.20
CA ASN A 648 -21.70 -16.60 1.34
C ASN A 648 -22.92 -15.89 1.96
N VAL A 649 -23.65 -15.14 1.15
CA VAL A 649 -24.87 -14.42 1.55
C VAL A 649 -26.06 -15.02 0.84
N LEU A 650 -27.05 -15.47 1.60
CA LEU A 650 -28.27 -16.10 1.12
C LEU A 650 -29.44 -15.13 1.24
N ILE A 651 -30.06 -14.80 0.11
CA ILE A 651 -31.24 -13.92 0.02
C ILE A 651 -32.42 -14.62 -0.66
N GLY A 652 -33.61 -14.03 -0.57
CA GLY A 652 -34.83 -14.54 -1.18
C GLY A 652 -36.08 -14.14 -0.39
N ALA A 653 -37.25 -14.39 -0.97
CA ALA A 653 -38.52 -13.98 -0.38
C ALA A 653 -38.83 -14.71 0.94
N ASN A 654 -39.81 -14.21 1.69
CA ASN A 654 -40.31 -14.92 2.86
C ASN A 654 -40.95 -16.25 2.43
N GLY A 655 -40.58 -17.33 3.12
CA GLY A 655 -41.03 -18.68 2.79
C GLY A 655 -40.22 -19.41 1.72
N SER A 656 -39.20 -18.79 1.10
CA SER A 656 -38.36 -19.44 0.07
C SER A 656 -37.46 -20.56 0.61
N GLY A 657 -37.37 -20.72 1.93
CA GLY A 657 -36.63 -21.82 2.57
C GLY A 657 -35.28 -21.48 3.16
N LYS A 658 -34.85 -20.21 3.19
CA LYS A 658 -33.54 -19.76 3.75
C LYS A 658 -33.24 -20.36 5.14
N SER A 659 -34.10 -20.12 6.13
CA SER A 659 -33.90 -20.66 7.47
C SER A 659 -33.97 -22.20 7.48
N THR A 660 -34.77 -22.82 6.61
CA THR A 660 -34.78 -24.29 6.47
C THR A 660 -33.44 -24.81 5.97
N LEU A 661 -32.81 -24.11 5.02
CA LEU A 661 -31.49 -24.45 4.48
C LEU A 661 -30.41 -24.40 5.58
N LEU A 662 -30.42 -23.35 6.40
CA LEU A 662 -29.49 -23.23 7.53
C LEU A 662 -29.73 -24.32 8.60
N LEU A 663 -30.99 -24.66 8.89
CA LEU A 663 -31.35 -25.69 9.87
C LEU A 663 -30.88 -27.10 9.47
N ILE A 664 -30.64 -27.38 8.19
CA ILE A 664 -30.10 -28.69 7.75
C ILE A 664 -28.73 -28.96 8.36
N PHE A 665 -27.83 -27.97 8.39
CA PHE A 665 -26.52 -28.14 9.00
C PHE A 665 -26.65 -28.48 10.50
N LYS A 666 -27.61 -27.84 11.19
CA LYS A 666 -27.93 -28.14 12.59
C LYS A 666 -28.54 -29.54 12.76
N LEU A 667 -29.45 -29.93 11.86
CA LEU A 667 -30.07 -31.26 11.83
C LEU A 667 -29.01 -32.35 11.68
N LEU A 668 -28.11 -32.22 10.70
CA LEU A 668 -27.04 -33.18 10.45
C LEU A 668 -26.07 -33.28 11.65
N ARG A 669 -25.70 -32.13 12.24
CA ARG A 669 -24.84 -32.09 13.43
C ARG A 669 -25.47 -32.84 14.60
N ILE A 670 -26.73 -32.56 14.93
CA ILE A 670 -27.42 -33.19 16.05
C ILE A 670 -27.70 -34.67 15.76
N ALA A 671 -28.09 -35.02 14.54
CA ALA A 671 -28.32 -36.41 14.14
C ALA A 671 -27.04 -37.26 14.24
N PHE A 672 -25.88 -36.66 13.98
CA PHE A 672 -24.58 -37.30 14.14
C PHE A 672 -24.17 -37.47 15.62
N ASP A 673 -24.40 -36.45 16.46
CA ASP A 673 -24.00 -36.49 17.88
C ASP A 673 -24.96 -37.32 18.74
N ARG A 674 -26.23 -37.40 18.34
CA ARG A 674 -27.32 -38.12 19.01
C ARG A 674 -27.86 -39.19 18.05
N ASP A 675 -29.12 -39.06 17.66
CA ASP A 675 -29.76 -39.84 16.61
C ASP A 675 -30.69 -38.94 15.78
N LEU A 676 -31.13 -39.47 14.64
CA LEU A 676 -32.01 -38.73 13.72
C LEU A 676 -33.38 -38.38 14.35
N PRO A 677 -34.05 -39.26 15.13
CA PRO A 677 -35.32 -38.91 15.79
C PRO A 677 -35.24 -37.71 16.73
N GLU A 678 -34.22 -37.67 17.57
CA GLU A 678 -33.97 -36.56 18.49
C GLU A 678 -33.65 -35.29 17.71
N ALA A 679 -32.85 -35.39 16.64
CA ALA A 679 -32.51 -34.25 15.78
C ALA A 679 -33.74 -33.65 15.08
N ILE A 680 -34.60 -34.50 14.51
CA ILE A 680 -35.87 -34.08 13.90
C ILE A 680 -36.76 -33.38 14.93
N THR A 681 -36.86 -33.94 16.13
CA THR A 681 -37.69 -33.37 17.20
C THR A 681 -37.15 -32.02 17.67
N GLN A 682 -35.84 -31.90 17.88
CA GLN A 682 -35.22 -30.68 18.42
C GLN A 682 -35.07 -29.55 17.38
N VAL A 683 -34.79 -29.89 16.12
CA VAL A 683 -34.50 -28.91 15.07
C VAL A 683 -35.75 -28.56 14.27
N LEU A 684 -36.57 -29.57 13.97
CA LEU A 684 -37.75 -29.43 13.14
C LEU A 684 -39.05 -29.47 13.96
N GLY A 685 -39.01 -29.75 15.27
CA GLY A 685 -40.23 -29.77 16.09
C GLY A 685 -41.08 -31.03 15.90
N GLY A 686 -40.51 -32.09 15.32
CA GLY A 686 -41.15 -33.40 15.16
C GLY A 686 -41.26 -33.86 13.70
N SER A 687 -41.80 -35.07 13.51
CA SER A 687 -41.93 -35.72 12.20
C SER A 687 -43.13 -35.23 11.36
N TYR A 688 -43.98 -34.38 11.92
CA TYR A 688 -45.10 -33.79 11.21
C TYR A 688 -44.61 -32.76 10.16
N ASN A 689 -45.12 -32.85 8.93
CA ASN A 689 -44.76 -31.97 7.80
C ASN A 689 -43.24 -31.91 7.50
N LEU A 690 -42.53 -33.03 7.61
CA LEU A 690 -41.13 -33.12 7.17
C LEU A 690 -40.98 -32.98 5.66
N LYS A 691 -41.91 -33.56 4.91
CA LYS A 691 -41.85 -33.61 3.45
C LYS A 691 -42.22 -32.25 2.83
N PHE A 692 -41.67 -31.99 1.65
CA PHE A 692 -42.06 -30.85 0.84
C PHE A 692 -43.55 -30.87 0.49
N TRP A 693 -44.20 -29.72 0.60
CA TRP A 693 -45.65 -29.62 0.45
C TRP A 693 -46.09 -29.91 -0.99
N GLY A 694 -47.11 -30.76 -1.14
CA GLY A 694 -47.67 -31.11 -2.45
C GLY A 694 -46.90 -32.18 -3.24
N ILE A 695 -45.92 -32.85 -2.63
CA ILE A 695 -45.24 -34.03 -3.19
C ILE A 695 -45.92 -35.32 -2.71
N ASP A 696 -45.87 -36.34 -3.57
CA ASP A 696 -46.45 -37.67 -3.33
C ASP A 696 -45.90 -38.34 -2.05
N ASP A 697 -46.75 -39.08 -1.35
CA ASP A 697 -46.38 -39.76 -0.11
C ASP A 697 -45.32 -40.86 -0.31
N SER A 698 -45.18 -41.40 -1.52
CA SER A 698 -44.12 -42.36 -1.89
C SER A 698 -42.75 -41.73 -2.12
N GLU A 699 -42.66 -40.43 -2.40
CA GLU A 699 -41.38 -39.76 -2.66
C GLU A 699 -40.57 -39.59 -1.37
N PRO A 700 -39.30 -40.04 -1.33
CA PRO A 700 -38.47 -39.94 -0.14
C PRO A 700 -37.94 -38.52 0.05
N ILE A 701 -37.54 -38.24 1.29
CA ILE A 701 -36.68 -37.10 1.64
C ILE A 701 -35.24 -37.57 1.51
N GLU A 702 -34.37 -36.78 0.89
CA GLU A 702 -32.95 -37.11 0.73
C GLU A 702 -32.07 -35.99 1.27
N LEU A 703 -31.01 -36.37 1.99
CA LEU A 703 -29.96 -35.49 2.49
C LEU A 703 -28.61 -36.06 2.08
N GLY A 704 -27.65 -35.19 1.79
CA GLY A 704 -26.33 -35.64 1.36
C GLY A 704 -25.24 -34.60 1.44
N LEU A 705 -24.01 -35.09 1.51
CA LEU A 705 -22.79 -34.29 1.47
C LEU A 705 -21.80 -34.95 0.52
N ASP A 706 -21.20 -34.15 -0.35
CA ASP A 706 -20.09 -34.58 -1.22
C ASP A 706 -18.84 -33.82 -0.83
N ILE A 707 -17.71 -34.52 -0.67
CA ILE A 707 -16.40 -33.91 -0.47
C ILE A 707 -15.57 -34.15 -1.73
N ASN A 708 -15.12 -33.07 -2.36
CA ASN A 708 -14.31 -33.08 -3.58
C ASN A 708 -14.90 -33.93 -4.73
N GLU A 709 -16.23 -34.12 -4.78
CA GLU A 709 -16.94 -34.99 -5.75
C GLU A 709 -16.53 -36.48 -5.72
N GLU A 710 -15.62 -36.88 -4.84
CA GLU A 710 -15.09 -38.24 -4.74
C GLU A 710 -15.76 -39.03 -3.60
N THR A 711 -15.96 -38.37 -2.45
CA THR A 711 -16.57 -38.97 -1.26
C THR A 711 -18.01 -38.49 -1.13
N ILE A 712 -18.97 -39.39 -1.34
CA ILE A 712 -20.41 -39.10 -1.44
C ILE A 712 -21.12 -39.80 -0.29
N TRP A 713 -21.81 -39.03 0.55
CA TRP A 713 -22.71 -39.55 1.59
C TRP A 713 -24.15 -39.19 1.29
N ARG A 714 -25.06 -40.16 1.44
CA ARG A 714 -26.51 -39.95 1.29
C ARG A 714 -27.27 -40.62 2.41
N LEU A 715 -28.31 -39.94 2.86
CA LEU A 715 -29.31 -40.39 3.82
C LEU A 715 -30.69 -40.15 3.21
N LYS A 716 -31.46 -41.21 3.08
CA LYS A 716 -32.83 -41.20 2.57
C LYS A 716 -33.78 -41.51 3.71
N ILE A 717 -34.82 -40.70 3.86
CA ILE A 717 -35.85 -40.84 4.90
C ILE A 717 -37.18 -41.10 4.21
N ILE A 718 -37.78 -42.24 4.52
CA ILE A 718 -39.06 -42.70 3.97
C ILE A 718 -40.10 -42.57 5.08
N THR A 719 -41.04 -41.64 4.89
CA THR A 719 -42.13 -41.38 5.83
C THR A 719 -43.25 -42.40 5.65
N GLY A 720 -43.72 -43.05 6.73
CA GLY A 720 -44.86 -43.98 6.70
C GLY A 720 -46.13 -43.40 7.33
N GLU A 721 -47.22 -44.17 7.36
CA GLU A 721 -48.43 -43.83 8.13
C GLU A 721 -48.13 -43.90 9.64
N GLY A 722 -48.03 -42.75 10.31
CA GLY A 722 -47.75 -42.65 11.74
C GLY A 722 -46.55 -41.76 12.08
N LYS A 723 -46.04 -41.84 13.32
CA LYS A 723 -44.80 -41.14 13.75
C LYS A 723 -43.51 -41.87 13.36
N GLU A 724 -43.60 -43.00 12.68
CA GLU A 724 -42.46 -43.86 12.30
C GLU A 724 -41.99 -43.56 10.88
N TYR A 725 -40.67 -43.53 10.70
CA TYR A 725 -40.02 -43.39 9.40
C TYR A 725 -38.89 -44.41 9.28
N GLN A 726 -38.60 -44.83 8.05
CA GLN A 726 -37.49 -45.72 7.73
C GLN A 726 -36.34 -44.92 7.10
N THR A 727 -35.12 -45.42 7.21
CA THR A 727 -33.94 -44.75 6.66
C THR A 727 -33.08 -45.70 5.83
N GLU A 728 -32.60 -45.22 4.68
CA GLU A 728 -31.49 -45.84 3.95
C GLU A 728 -30.28 -44.88 4.00
N GLU A 729 -29.08 -45.41 4.15
CA GLU A 729 -27.87 -44.58 4.23
C GLU A 729 -26.72 -45.25 3.49
N TYR A 730 -25.87 -44.47 2.83
CA TYR A 730 -24.62 -45.01 2.30
C TYR A 730 -23.51 -43.97 2.25
N LEU A 731 -22.27 -44.47 2.27
CA LEU A 731 -21.07 -43.70 1.96
C LEU A 731 -20.31 -44.39 0.84
N GLN A 732 -19.98 -43.63 -0.20
CA GLN A 732 -19.17 -44.07 -1.33
C GLN A 732 -17.92 -43.20 -1.42
N ASP A 733 -16.78 -43.79 -1.77
CA ASP A 733 -15.53 -43.09 -2.02
C ASP A 733 -14.91 -43.58 -3.34
N LYS A 734 -14.67 -42.68 -4.29
CA LYS A 734 -14.08 -43.01 -5.61
C LYS A 734 -14.78 -44.17 -6.31
N LYS A 735 -16.12 -44.15 -6.29
CA LYS A 735 -17.03 -45.19 -6.78
C LYS A 735 -17.11 -46.47 -5.95
N ARG A 736 -16.25 -46.68 -4.95
CA ARG A 736 -16.32 -47.83 -4.03
C ARG A 736 -17.31 -47.56 -2.90
N LEU A 737 -18.25 -48.48 -2.69
CA LEU A 737 -19.15 -48.43 -1.53
C LEU A 737 -18.35 -48.75 -0.25
N ILE A 738 -18.35 -47.83 0.71
CA ILE A 738 -17.67 -47.99 2.00
C ILE A 738 -18.60 -48.64 3.01
N PHE A 739 -19.82 -48.13 3.12
CA PHE A 739 -20.89 -48.76 3.88
C PHE A 739 -22.26 -48.47 3.28
N SER A 740 -23.23 -49.32 3.60
CA SER A 740 -24.65 -49.09 3.37
C SER A 740 -25.49 -49.55 4.56
N ARG A 741 -26.65 -48.93 4.72
CA ARG A 741 -27.71 -49.31 5.65
C ARG A 741 -29.03 -49.36 4.90
N ASP A 742 -29.76 -50.46 5.04
CA ASP A 742 -31.09 -50.64 4.46
C ASP A 742 -32.22 -50.19 5.40
N THR A 743 -33.47 -50.24 4.92
CA THR A 743 -34.66 -49.83 5.69
C THR A 743 -34.96 -50.70 6.92
N GLN A 744 -34.38 -51.90 7.00
CA GLN A 744 -34.48 -52.78 8.17
C GLN A 744 -33.42 -52.47 9.23
N GLY A 745 -32.50 -51.52 8.94
CA GLY A 745 -31.41 -51.15 9.83
C GLY A 745 -30.21 -52.09 9.76
N ASN A 746 -30.13 -52.95 8.75
CA ASN A 746 -28.95 -53.80 8.53
C ASN A 746 -27.81 -52.92 8.00
N LEU A 747 -26.72 -52.83 8.75
CA LEU A 747 -25.53 -52.04 8.40
C LEU A 747 -24.45 -52.97 7.81
N ILE A 748 -24.02 -52.71 6.58
CA ILE A 748 -22.93 -53.43 5.91
C ILE A 748 -21.75 -52.47 5.77
N TYR A 749 -20.57 -52.88 6.25
CA TYR A 749 -19.33 -52.12 6.14
C TYR A 749 -18.21 -53.00 5.60
N ASN A 750 -17.61 -52.61 4.47
CA ASN A 750 -16.62 -53.43 3.74
C ASN A 750 -17.07 -54.89 3.62
N ASP A 751 -18.29 -55.11 3.09
CA ASP A 751 -18.92 -56.43 2.87
C ASP A 751 -19.22 -57.26 4.13
N ASN A 752 -19.05 -56.70 5.33
CA ASN A 752 -19.36 -57.38 6.60
C ASN A 752 -20.60 -56.78 7.26
N SER A 753 -21.53 -57.65 7.67
CA SER A 753 -22.70 -57.25 8.47
C SER A 753 -22.28 -56.82 9.87
N MET A 754 -22.72 -55.64 10.27
CA MET A 754 -22.50 -55.04 11.59
C MET A 754 -23.75 -55.18 12.47
N VAL A 755 -23.58 -54.99 13.78
CA VAL A 755 -24.70 -54.91 14.72
C VAL A 755 -25.53 -53.65 14.40
N SER A 756 -26.85 -53.79 14.41
CA SER A 756 -27.77 -52.67 14.18
C SER A 756 -27.62 -51.60 15.25
N ASP A 757 -27.60 -50.33 14.84
CA ASP A 757 -27.48 -49.15 15.70
C ASP A 757 -28.49 -48.09 15.23
N THR A 758 -29.09 -47.38 16.17
CA THR A 758 -30.09 -46.33 15.92
C THR A 758 -29.45 -45.00 15.48
N LYS A 759 -28.16 -44.79 15.77
CA LYS A 759 -27.38 -43.63 15.29
C LYS A 759 -27.17 -43.69 13.78
N LEU A 760 -26.79 -42.57 13.16
CA LEU A 760 -26.34 -42.56 11.76
C LEU A 760 -25.20 -43.59 11.55
N GLY A 761 -25.18 -44.25 10.40
CA GLY A 761 -24.20 -45.25 9.98
C GLY A 761 -22.78 -44.70 10.05
N ILE A 762 -22.54 -43.45 9.63
CA ILE A 762 -21.22 -42.82 9.80
C ILE A 762 -20.82 -42.82 11.30
N ARG A 763 -21.74 -42.41 12.19
CA ARG A 763 -21.46 -42.32 13.62
C ARG A 763 -21.22 -43.69 14.24
N ALA A 764 -22.09 -44.66 13.94
CA ALA A 764 -21.97 -46.03 14.44
C ALA A 764 -20.60 -46.63 14.07
N LEU A 765 -20.15 -46.42 12.83
CA LEU A 765 -18.85 -46.91 12.36
C LEU A 765 -17.66 -46.18 12.99
N ILE A 766 -17.77 -44.89 13.27
CA ILE A 766 -16.73 -44.14 14.01
C ILE A 766 -16.62 -44.68 15.44
N ASP A 767 -17.75 -44.89 16.13
CA ASP A 767 -17.80 -45.44 17.49
C ASP A 767 -17.23 -46.86 17.57
N SER A 768 -17.44 -47.68 16.54
CA SER A 768 -16.90 -49.04 16.44
C SER A 768 -15.44 -49.10 15.95
N GLY A 769 -14.77 -47.96 15.77
CA GLY A 769 -13.34 -47.89 15.43
C GLY A 769 -13.01 -47.95 13.93
N GLY A 770 -13.94 -47.57 13.06
CA GLY A 770 -13.74 -47.47 11.61
C GLY A 770 -12.49 -46.66 11.24
N LYS A 771 -11.66 -47.19 10.32
CA LYS A 771 -10.36 -46.61 9.96
C LYS A 771 -10.34 -45.91 8.60
N GLU A 772 -11.38 -46.07 7.79
CA GLU A 772 -11.44 -45.46 6.46
C GLU A 772 -11.30 -43.94 6.54
N THR A 773 -10.46 -43.38 5.67
CA THR A 773 -10.15 -41.94 5.67
C THR A 773 -11.37 -41.13 5.23
N SER A 774 -12.12 -41.61 4.24
CA SER A 774 -13.37 -41.02 3.77
C SER A 774 -14.43 -40.91 4.87
N LEU A 775 -14.59 -41.96 5.68
CA LEU A 775 -15.48 -41.99 6.84
C LEU A 775 -15.12 -40.90 7.86
N ARG A 776 -13.83 -40.78 8.20
CA ARG A 776 -13.34 -39.78 9.18
C ARG A 776 -13.46 -38.35 8.66
N LYS A 777 -13.17 -38.12 7.37
CA LYS A 777 -13.35 -36.82 6.71
C LYS A 777 -14.82 -36.39 6.75
N MET A 778 -15.74 -37.29 6.38
CA MET A 778 -17.17 -37.00 6.40
C MET A 778 -17.69 -36.75 7.83
N ALA A 779 -17.28 -37.57 8.81
CA ALA A 779 -17.59 -37.34 10.21
C ALA A 779 -17.09 -35.97 10.70
N SER A 780 -15.83 -35.63 10.39
CA SER A 780 -15.23 -34.35 10.77
C SER A 780 -15.96 -33.15 10.15
N LEU A 781 -16.41 -33.25 8.89
CA LEU A 781 -17.23 -32.24 8.22
C LEU A 781 -18.56 -32.03 8.94
N ILE A 782 -19.31 -33.11 9.20
CA ILE A 782 -20.61 -33.00 9.89
C ILE A 782 -20.42 -32.41 11.29
N GLN A 783 -19.35 -32.79 11.99
CA GLN A 783 -19.02 -32.26 13.31
C GLN A 783 -18.59 -30.78 13.29
N SER A 784 -18.11 -30.25 12.18
CA SER A 784 -17.64 -28.87 12.12
C SER A 784 -18.78 -27.85 11.92
N PHE A 785 -20.00 -28.30 11.65
CA PHE A 785 -21.16 -27.44 11.44
C PHE A 785 -21.64 -26.74 12.71
N SER A 786 -21.77 -25.42 12.63
CA SER A 786 -22.33 -24.55 13.67
C SER A 786 -23.39 -23.61 13.09
N VAL A 787 -24.56 -23.55 13.71
CA VAL A 787 -25.70 -22.74 13.25
C VAL A 787 -26.20 -21.85 14.39
N PHE A 788 -26.18 -20.54 14.15
CA PHE A 788 -26.57 -19.51 15.11
C PHE A 788 -27.78 -18.72 14.60
N HIS A 789 -28.72 -18.43 15.50
CA HIS A 789 -29.96 -17.71 15.21
C HIS A 789 -30.48 -17.09 16.51
N ASP A 790 -31.25 -16.00 16.38
CA ASP A 790 -32.01 -15.37 17.48
C ASP A 790 -31.25 -15.35 18.83
N PRO A 791 -30.16 -14.57 18.94
CA PRO A 791 -29.33 -14.57 20.15
C PRO A 791 -30.13 -14.13 21.39
N ASP A 792 -29.93 -14.84 22.50
CA ASP A 792 -30.65 -14.58 23.76
C ASP A 792 -29.99 -13.43 24.55
N LEU A 793 -30.17 -12.22 24.03
CA LEU A 793 -29.60 -11.00 24.62
C LEU A 793 -30.18 -10.71 26.01
N TRP A 794 -31.41 -11.13 26.28
CA TRP A 794 -32.06 -10.89 27.56
C TRP A 794 -31.38 -11.69 28.68
N THR A 795 -31.15 -12.99 28.46
CA THR A 795 -30.44 -13.85 29.43
C THR A 795 -29.01 -13.36 29.60
N LEU A 796 -28.30 -13.07 28.50
CA LEU A 796 -26.93 -12.55 28.54
C LEU A 796 -26.83 -11.26 29.39
N ARG A 797 -27.78 -10.33 29.23
CA ARG A 797 -27.82 -9.04 29.94
C ARG A 797 -28.10 -9.20 31.43
N HIS A 798 -29.07 -10.02 31.80
CA HIS A 798 -29.60 -10.05 33.17
C HIS A 798 -29.02 -11.18 34.02
N GLN A 799 -28.61 -12.29 33.38
CA GLN A 799 -28.16 -13.51 34.04
C GLN A 799 -26.69 -13.85 33.72
N GLY A 800 -26.03 -13.12 32.81
CA GLY A 800 -24.65 -13.41 32.42
C GLY A 800 -24.49 -14.78 31.75
N SER A 801 -23.29 -15.34 31.84
CA SER A 801 -22.98 -16.71 31.40
C SER A 801 -22.60 -17.57 32.60
N ASN A 802 -22.94 -18.86 32.61
CA ASN A 802 -22.54 -19.74 33.71
C ASN A 802 -21.05 -20.14 33.57
N THR A 803 -20.29 -20.06 34.67
CA THR A 803 -18.83 -20.27 34.67
C THR A 803 -18.41 -21.72 34.43
N THR A 804 -19.29 -22.69 34.70
CA THR A 804 -19.03 -24.13 34.50
C THR A 804 -19.45 -24.63 33.12
N GLU A 805 -19.83 -23.74 32.20
CA GLU A 805 -20.30 -24.13 30.87
C GLU A 805 -19.18 -24.67 29.95
N THR A 806 -19.60 -25.37 28.89
CA THR A 806 -18.71 -26.07 27.97
C THR A 806 -17.91 -25.11 27.07
N ARG A 807 -16.82 -25.61 26.49
CA ARG A 807 -15.97 -24.90 25.51
C ARG A 807 -16.62 -24.64 24.14
N LYS A 808 -17.87 -25.07 23.92
CA LYS A 808 -18.61 -24.85 22.67
C LYS A 808 -19.63 -23.74 22.85
N LEU A 809 -19.70 -22.82 21.89
CA LEU A 809 -20.68 -21.74 21.92
C LEU A 809 -22.09 -22.31 21.70
N HIS A 810 -23.04 -21.90 22.54
CA HIS A 810 -24.45 -22.23 22.36
C HIS A 810 -25.01 -21.54 21.11
N SER A 811 -25.96 -22.19 20.42
CA SER A 811 -26.59 -21.64 19.20
C SER A 811 -27.26 -20.27 19.36
N ARG A 812 -27.63 -19.87 20.59
CA ARG A 812 -28.17 -18.54 20.94
C ARG A 812 -27.20 -17.65 21.73
N GLY A 813 -25.92 -18.02 21.82
CA GLY A 813 -24.85 -17.20 22.42
C GLY A 813 -24.86 -17.04 23.95
N ARG A 814 -25.63 -17.85 24.70
CA ARG A 814 -25.80 -17.65 26.17
C ARG A 814 -24.51 -17.76 26.99
N ASN A 815 -23.54 -18.55 26.54
CA ASN A 815 -22.26 -18.75 27.21
C ASN A 815 -21.10 -17.92 26.65
N VAL A 816 -21.42 -16.89 25.87
CA VAL A 816 -20.40 -16.09 25.18
C VAL A 816 -19.37 -15.47 26.12
N LEU A 817 -19.77 -15.03 27.32
CA LEU A 817 -18.83 -14.41 28.28
C LEU A 817 -17.87 -15.44 28.87
N THR A 818 -18.37 -16.64 29.20
CA THR A 818 -17.55 -17.75 29.69
C THR A 818 -16.51 -18.14 28.64
N LEU A 819 -16.93 -18.24 27.37
CA LEU A 819 -16.05 -18.58 26.26
C LEU A 819 -14.99 -17.49 26.00
N LEU A 820 -15.38 -16.21 26.03
CA LEU A 820 -14.46 -15.09 25.87
C LEU A 820 -13.40 -15.02 26.97
N ARG A 821 -13.80 -15.20 28.24
CA ARG A 821 -12.86 -15.24 29.36
C ARG A 821 -11.88 -16.39 29.22
N GLN A 822 -12.34 -17.56 28.76
CA GLN A 822 -11.45 -18.69 28.46
C GLN A 822 -10.45 -18.33 27.35
N TRP A 823 -10.91 -17.77 26.23
CA TRP A 823 -10.01 -17.32 25.15
C TRP A 823 -9.01 -16.26 25.61
N GLN A 824 -9.39 -15.37 26.52
CA GLN A 824 -8.50 -14.38 27.11
C GLN A 824 -7.39 -15.03 27.95
N GLN A 825 -7.69 -16.13 28.65
CA GLN A 825 -6.76 -16.80 29.57
C GLN A 825 -5.89 -17.87 28.87
N GLU A 826 -6.38 -18.48 27.80
CA GLU A 826 -5.69 -19.54 27.07
C GLU A 826 -4.87 -18.96 25.91
N LEU A 827 -3.53 -18.98 26.03
CA LEU A 827 -2.61 -18.45 25.02
C LEU A 827 -2.92 -18.93 23.57
N PRO A 828 -3.24 -20.22 23.31
CA PRO A 828 -3.58 -20.68 21.95
C PRO A 828 -4.82 -20.01 21.36
N ASN A 829 -5.76 -19.59 22.20
CA ASN A 829 -7.06 -19.04 21.79
C ASN A 829 -7.15 -17.51 21.91
N ASN A 830 -6.09 -16.85 22.38
CA ASN A 830 -6.07 -15.40 22.59
C ASN A 830 -6.31 -14.59 21.29
N HIS A 831 -5.96 -15.14 20.13
CA HIS A 831 -6.29 -14.53 18.84
C HIS A 831 -7.81 -14.33 18.64
N ARG A 832 -8.65 -15.25 19.14
CA ARG A 832 -10.12 -15.17 19.09
C ARG A 832 -10.64 -14.04 19.99
N TYR A 833 -10.10 -13.94 21.20
CA TYR A 833 -10.42 -12.85 22.13
C TYR A 833 -10.06 -11.49 21.52
N ASN A 834 -8.85 -11.38 20.98
CA ASN A 834 -8.37 -10.15 20.34
C ASN A 834 -9.25 -9.76 19.14
N PHE A 835 -9.64 -10.71 18.29
CA PHE A 835 -10.57 -10.45 17.19
C PHE A 835 -11.89 -9.85 17.68
N VAL A 836 -12.48 -10.40 18.75
CA VAL A 836 -13.75 -9.89 19.30
C VAL A 836 -13.60 -8.48 19.88
N VAL A 837 -12.56 -8.24 20.70
CA VAL A 837 -12.34 -6.92 21.32
C VAL A 837 -12.02 -5.85 20.29
N GLN A 838 -11.15 -6.16 19.32
CA GLN A 838 -10.83 -5.22 18.25
C GLN A 838 -12.03 -4.96 17.35
N GLY A 839 -12.84 -5.98 17.05
CA GLY A 839 -14.07 -5.82 16.31
C GLY A 839 -15.07 -4.90 17.02
N LEU A 840 -15.28 -5.10 18.33
CA LEU A 840 -16.11 -4.21 19.14
C LEU A 840 -15.59 -2.77 19.15
N LYS A 841 -14.28 -2.58 19.30
CA LYS A 841 -13.64 -1.26 19.25
C LYS A 841 -13.81 -0.58 17.90
N ALA A 842 -13.69 -1.33 16.80
CA ALA A 842 -13.87 -0.80 15.44
C ALA A 842 -15.32 -0.38 15.15
N ALA A 843 -16.29 -1.15 15.66
CA ALA A 843 -17.72 -0.85 15.50
C ALA A 843 -18.22 0.23 16.48
N PHE A 844 -17.65 0.31 17.68
CA PHE A 844 -18.09 1.20 18.76
C PHE A 844 -16.92 1.93 19.45
N PRO A 845 -16.15 2.76 18.73
CA PRO A 845 -14.87 3.32 19.21
C PRO A 845 -15.01 4.24 20.42
N ASN A 846 -16.17 4.87 20.61
CA ASN A 846 -16.45 5.75 21.75
C ASN A 846 -17.07 5.03 22.95
N ILE A 847 -17.36 3.73 22.84
CA ILE A 847 -18.04 2.94 23.88
C ILE A 847 -17.08 1.88 24.43
N VAL A 848 -16.36 1.18 23.54
CA VAL A 848 -15.51 0.03 23.88
C VAL A 848 -14.03 0.33 23.62
N GLN A 849 -13.24 0.42 24.69
CA GLN A 849 -11.78 0.41 24.66
C GLN A 849 -11.22 -0.96 25.02
N ASN A 850 -11.80 -1.63 26.02
CA ASN A 850 -11.43 -2.98 26.45
C ASN A 850 -12.59 -3.65 27.21
N LEU A 851 -12.49 -4.96 27.43
CA LEU A 851 -13.42 -5.76 28.23
C LEU A 851 -12.76 -6.31 29.48
N ASP A 852 -13.57 -6.49 30.52
CA ASP A 852 -13.21 -7.17 31.77
C ASP A 852 -14.34 -8.11 32.20
N PHE A 853 -14.03 -9.07 33.07
CA PHE A 853 -14.99 -10.06 33.54
C PHE A 853 -15.04 -10.10 35.06
N GLU A 854 -16.26 -10.10 35.61
CA GLU A 854 -16.51 -10.21 37.05
C GLU A 854 -17.31 -11.48 37.32
N GLU A 855 -16.79 -12.30 38.23
CA GLU A 855 -17.40 -13.57 38.64
C GLU A 855 -18.14 -13.40 39.96
N ALA A 856 -19.44 -13.75 39.96
CA ALA A 856 -20.31 -13.73 41.12
C ALA A 856 -20.97 -15.10 41.29
N GLY A 857 -20.42 -15.93 42.18
CA GLY A 857 -20.83 -17.33 42.31
C GLY A 857 -20.57 -18.10 41.00
N ASN A 858 -21.57 -18.79 40.48
CA ASN A 858 -21.46 -19.53 39.20
C ASN A 858 -21.80 -18.67 37.97
N THR A 859 -21.88 -17.34 38.13
CA THR A 859 -22.27 -16.41 37.06
C THR A 859 -21.12 -15.49 36.70
N LEU A 860 -20.84 -15.38 35.40
CA LEU A 860 -19.88 -14.45 34.83
C LEU A 860 -20.61 -13.31 34.14
N ILE A 861 -20.26 -12.08 34.51
CA ILE A 861 -20.71 -10.86 33.84
C ILE A 861 -19.51 -10.14 33.23
N ALA A 862 -19.76 -9.32 32.20
CA ALA A 862 -18.72 -8.51 31.56
C ALA A 862 -18.88 -7.02 31.90
N ARG A 863 -17.75 -6.31 31.86
CA ARG A 863 -17.65 -4.86 32.04
C ARG A 863 -16.85 -4.28 30.88
N ILE A 864 -17.14 -3.04 30.52
CA ILE A 864 -16.50 -2.34 29.40
C ILE A 864 -15.74 -1.13 29.93
N TYR A 865 -14.50 -0.96 29.46
CA TYR A 865 -13.77 0.30 29.60
C TYR A 865 -14.13 1.22 28.44
N THR A 866 -14.55 2.45 28.75
CA THR A 866 -14.86 3.49 27.76
C THR A 866 -13.66 4.44 27.61
N PRO A 867 -13.34 4.93 26.40
CA PRO A 867 -12.23 5.86 26.22
C PRO A 867 -12.32 7.09 27.13
N GLY A 868 -11.25 7.36 27.87
CA GLY A 868 -11.15 8.51 28.79
C GLY A 868 -11.70 8.24 30.19
N ASN A 869 -12.22 7.05 30.47
CA ASN A 869 -12.67 6.64 31.80
C ASN A 869 -11.79 5.53 32.37
N GLU A 870 -11.32 5.69 33.61
CA GLU A 870 -10.47 4.69 34.28
C GLU A 870 -11.27 3.54 34.90
N LEU A 871 -12.56 3.74 35.16
CA LEU A 871 -13.44 2.73 35.78
C LEU A 871 -14.36 2.08 34.73
N PRO A 872 -14.49 0.74 34.72
CA PRO A 872 -15.32 0.06 33.74
C PRO A 872 -16.81 0.04 34.14
N SER A 873 -17.70 0.18 33.17
CA SER A 873 -19.16 0.09 33.33
C SER A 873 -19.67 -1.34 33.06
N PRO A 874 -20.77 -1.78 33.68
CA PRO A 874 -21.35 -3.10 33.37
C PRO A 874 -21.86 -3.20 31.92
N LEU A 875 -21.52 -4.29 31.20
CA LEU A 875 -22.03 -4.58 29.84
C LEU A 875 -23.57 -4.57 29.80
N LYS A 876 -24.22 -4.98 30.90
CA LYS A 876 -25.68 -5.00 31.01
C LYS A 876 -26.35 -3.63 30.87
N ASN A 877 -25.59 -2.53 30.93
CA ASN A 877 -26.11 -1.18 30.73
C ASN A 877 -26.01 -0.71 29.28
N GLU A 878 -25.34 -1.44 28.40
CA GLU A 878 -25.10 -1.03 27.01
C GLU A 878 -26.29 -1.33 26.08
N ALA A 879 -26.35 -0.65 24.93
CA ALA A 879 -27.40 -0.87 23.94
C ALA A 879 -27.39 -2.31 23.39
N ASN A 880 -28.54 -2.82 22.96
CA ASN A 880 -28.66 -4.17 22.38
C ASN A 880 -27.68 -4.40 21.22
N GLY A 881 -27.40 -3.38 20.41
CA GLY A 881 -26.45 -3.49 19.30
C GLY A 881 -25.04 -3.89 19.75
N VAL A 882 -24.57 -3.46 20.93
CA VAL A 882 -23.24 -3.84 21.45
C VAL A 882 -23.22 -5.32 21.84
N LEU A 883 -24.25 -5.79 22.54
CA LEU A 883 -24.37 -7.20 22.94
C LEU A 883 -24.56 -8.11 21.72
N GLN A 884 -25.38 -7.69 20.75
CA GLN A 884 -25.57 -8.41 19.50
C GLN A 884 -24.25 -8.56 18.74
N PHE A 885 -23.51 -7.46 18.59
CA PHE A 885 -22.24 -7.47 17.88
C PHE A 885 -21.21 -8.37 18.57
N LEU A 886 -21.16 -8.33 19.90
CA LEU A 886 -20.33 -9.24 20.69
C LEU A 886 -20.64 -10.70 20.36
N VAL A 887 -21.92 -11.08 20.39
CA VAL A 887 -22.35 -12.44 20.07
C VAL A 887 -21.98 -12.81 18.63
N LEU A 888 -22.21 -11.93 17.66
CA LEU A 888 -21.87 -12.19 16.26
C LEU A 888 -20.37 -12.39 16.02
N LEU A 889 -19.52 -11.56 16.63
CA LEU A 889 -18.07 -11.74 16.55
C LEU A 889 -17.65 -13.05 17.21
N CYS A 890 -18.26 -13.43 18.33
CA CYS A 890 -18.01 -14.72 18.95
C CYS A 890 -18.51 -15.91 18.13
N ASN A 891 -19.65 -15.78 17.44
CA ASN A 891 -20.13 -16.81 16.52
C ASN A 891 -19.06 -17.11 15.49
N VAL A 892 -18.56 -16.06 14.81
CA VAL A 892 -17.46 -16.17 13.83
C VAL A 892 -16.19 -16.71 14.47
N ALA A 893 -15.74 -16.11 15.57
CA ALA A 893 -14.50 -16.48 16.24
C ALA A 893 -14.52 -17.86 16.90
N SER A 894 -15.69 -18.50 17.02
CA SER A 894 -15.83 -19.85 17.58
C SER A 894 -15.52 -20.97 16.58
N SER A 895 -15.45 -20.68 15.27
CA SER A 895 -15.11 -21.68 14.24
C SER A 895 -13.77 -22.35 14.49
N GLU A 896 -13.68 -23.64 14.23
CA GLU A 896 -12.40 -24.34 14.01
C GLU A 896 -11.95 -24.18 12.55
N GLU A 897 -10.69 -24.45 12.23
CA GLU A 897 -10.22 -24.41 10.84
C GLU A 897 -11.01 -25.41 9.99
N LYS A 898 -11.35 -25.05 8.73
CA LYS A 898 -12.14 -25.92 7.83
C LYS A 898 -13.52 -26.29 8.37
N SER A 899 -14.16 -25.36 9.07
CA SER A 899 -15.52 -25.50 9.59
C SER A 899 -16.54 -24.68 8.82
N LEU A 900 -17.82 -24.90 9.12
CA LEU A 900 -18.92 -24.09 8.59
C LEU A 900 -19.68 -23.40 9.72
N ILE A 901 -19.90 -22.11 9.53
CA ILE A 901 -20.78 -21.29 10.36
C ILE A 901 -21.94 -20.80 9.51
N ALA A 902 -23.16 -21.01 10.00
CA ALA A 902 -24.36 -20.39 9.48
C ALA A 902 -24.95 -19.41 10.51
N ILE A 903 -25.30 -18.21 10.07
CA ILE A 903 -25.93 -17.17 10.90
C ILE A 903 -27.19 -16.68 10.20
N ASP A 904 -28.32 -16.74 10.91
CA ASP A 904 -29.60 -16.21 10.43
C ASP A 904 -29.82 -14.79 10.97
N GLU A 905 -30.19 -13.87 10.08
CA GLU A 905 -30.48 -12.45 10.33
C GLU A 905 -29.41 -11.71 11.18
N PRO A 906 -28.14 -11.64 10.72
CA PRO A 906 -27.08 -10.92 11.43
C PRO A 906 -27.37 -9.41 11.61
N GLU A 907 -28.24 -8.82 10.80
CA GLU A 907 -28.61 -7.40 10.83
C GLU A 907 -29.44 -6.97 12.04
N ASN A 908 -30.09 -7.92 12.73
CA ASN A 908 -31.00 -7.62 13.82
C ASN A 908 -30.34 -6.78 14.92
N ASN A 909 -30.95 -5.66 15.32
CA ASN A 909 -30.45 -4.71 16.32
C ASN A 909 -29.12 -4.00 15.99
N LEU A 910 -28.58 -4.11 14.76
CA LEU A 910 -27.34 -3.45 14.37
C LEU A 910 -27.57 -2.20 13.52
N HIS A 911 -26.80 -1.16 13.81
CA HIS A 911 -26.70 0.01 12.94
C HIS A 911 -25.95 -0.36 11.63
N PRO A 912 -26.30 0.22 10.47
CA PRO A 912 -25.63 -0.05 9.19
C PRO A 912 -24.10 0.00 9.24
N TYR A 913 -23.53 0.99 9.95
CA TYR A 913 -22.09 1.10 10.17
C TYR A 913 -21.48 -0.16 10.83
N ALA A 914 -22.11 -0.66 11.91
CA ALA A 914 -21.64 -1.86 12.59
C ALA A 914 -21.77 -3.08 11.66
N LEU A 915 -22.89 -3.20 10.93
CA LEU A 915 -23.12 -4.32 10.03
C LEU A 915 -22.06 -4.43 8.92
N ARG A 916 -21.66 -3.30 8.31
CA ARG A 916 -20.55 -3.27 7.33
C ARG A 916 -19.22 -3.72 7.96
N ARG A 917 -18.94 -3.28 9.20
CA ARG A 917 -17.75 -3.73 9.95
C ARG A 917 -17.79 -5.23 10.24
N PHE A 918 -18.95 -5.77 10.64
CA PHE A 918 -19.11 -7.20 10.85
C PHE A 918 -18.82 -7.98 9.57
N LEU A 919 -19.38 -7.58 8.43
CA LEU A 919 -19.19 -8.27 7.16
C LEU A 919 -17.72 -8.32 6.75
N SER A 920 -17.03 -7.18 6.83
CA SER A 920 -15.58 -7.08 6.56
C SER A 920 -14.75 -7.98 7.49
N LEU A 921 -15.05 -7.98 8.79
CA LEU A 921 -14.37 -8.82 9.78
C LEU A 921 -14.64 -10.30 9.57
N ALA A 922 -15.89 -10.67 9.26
CA ALA A 922 -16.28 -12.05 8.97
C ALA A 922 -15.60 -12.57 7.69
N GLU A 923 -15.53 -11.77 6.63
CA GLU A 923 -14.82 -12.11 5.41
C GLU A 923 -13.32 -12.31 5.65
N LYS A 924 -12.70 -11.43 6.45
CA LYS A 924 -11.30 -11.57 6.84
C LYS A 924 -11.07 -12.87 7.61
N TRP A 925 -11.91 -13.16 8.59
CA TRP A 925 -11.81 -14.37 9.40
C TRP A 925 -12.01 -15.64 8.57
N ALA A 926 -13.01 -15.66 7.68
CA ALA A 926 -13.28 -16.77 6.78
C ALA A 926 -12.05 -17.15 5.95
N ARG A 927 -11.34 -16.15 5.42
CA ARG A 927 -10.11 -16.33 4.64
C ARG A 927 -8.93 -16.78 5.50
N GLU A 928 -8.74 -16.16 6.67
CA GLU A 928 -7.59 -16.46 7.55
C GLU A 928 -7.65 -17.88 8.12
N TYR A 929 -8.84 -18.33 8.53
CA TYR A 929 -9.04 -19.63 9.18
C TYR A 929 -9.67 -20.70 8.29
N LYS A 930 -9.78 -20.43 6.98
CA LYS A 930 -10.37 -21.34 6.00
C LYS A 930 -11.76 -21.84 6.39
N VAL A 931 -12.62 -20.91 6.80
CA VAL A 931 -13.98 -21.19 7.30
C VAL A 931 -15.00 -20.80 6.24
N THR A 932 -16.03 -21.63 6.07
CA THR A 932 -17.20 -21.27 5.28
C THR A 932 -18.22 -20.58 6.18
N ILE A 933 -18.54 -19.32 5.89
CA ILE A 933 -19.55 -18.53 6.59
C ILE A 933 -20.75 -18.35 5.67
N ILE A 934 -21.94 -18.68 6.16
CA ILE A 934 -23.22 -18.49 5.48
C ILE A 934 -24.04 -17.49 6.29
N LEU A 935 -24.45 -16.40 5.66
CA LEU A 935 -25.34 -15.40 6.25
C LEU A 935 -26.68 -15.44 5.51
N ALA A 936 -27.76 -15.81 6.19
CA ALA A 936 -29.10 -15.59 5.66
C ALA A 936 -29.57 -14.20 6.10
N THR A 937 -29.95 -13.35 5.15
CA THR A 937 -30.21 -11.93 5.43
C THR A 937 -31.28 -11.35 4.51
N HIS A 938 -31.92 -10.30 5.01
CA HIS A 938 -32.80 -9.39 4.27
C HIS A 938 -32.20 -7.97 4.19
N SER A 939 -30.93 -7.81 4.60
CA SER A 939 -30.27 -6.52 4.71
C SER A 939 -29.76 -6.01 3.38
N THR A 940 -30.36 -4.92 2.92
CA THR A 940 -29.88 -4.13 1.77
C THR A 940 -28.45 -3.64 1.99
N VAL A 941 -28.09 -3.30 3.23
CA VAL A 941 -26.73 -2.84 3.58
C VAL A 941 -25.67 -3.93 3.36
N ILE A 942 -25.98 -5.20 3.64
CA ILE A 942 -25.05 -6.30 3.35
C ILE A 942 -24.89 -6.48 1.83
N LEU A 943 -25.99 -6.35 1.08
CA LEU A 943 -25.97 -6.47 -0.37
C LEU A 943 -25.17 -5.34 -1.02
N ASP A 944 -25.35 -4.10 -0.59
CA ASP A 944 -24.63 -2.93 -1.12
C ASP A 944 -23.10 -3.10 -0.96
N GLU A 945 -22.67 -3.64 0.19
CA GLU A 945 -21.25 -3.89 0.49
C GLU A 945 -20.65 -5.01 -0.39
N LEU A 946 -21.49 -5.82 -1.04
CA LEU A 946 -21.11 -6.92 -1.94
C LEU A 946 -21.36 -6.60 -3.42
N THR A 947 -21.63 -5.35 -3.79
CA THR A 947 -21.89 -4.92 -5.18
C THR A 947 -20.77 -5.31 -6.17
N GLN A 948 -19.54 -5.50 -5.70
CA GLN A 948 -18.40 -5.92 -6.54
C GLN A 948 -18.07 -7.41 -6.41
N LYS A 949 -18.91 -8.18 -5.70
CA LYS A 949 -18.69 -9.59 -5.35
C LYS A 949 -19.97 -10.43 -5.53
N PRO A 950 -20.62 -10.41 -6.71
CA PRO A 950 -21.87 -11.14 -6.93
C PRO A 950 -21.72 -12.65 -6.76
N GLU A 951 -20.51 -13.19 -6.92
CA GLU A 951 -20.20 -14.61 -6.71
C GLU A 951 -20.42 -15.09 -5.26
N LYS A 952 -20.58 -14.16 -4.31
CA LYS A 952 -20.85 -14.45 -2.90
C LYS A 952 -22.32 -14.46 -2.55
N ILE A 953 -23.20 -14.02 -3.45
CA ILE A 953 -24.63 -13.88 -3.20
C ILE A 953 -25.37 -15.03 -3.87
N PHE A 954 -26.26 -15.65 -3.10
CA PHE A 954 -27.07 -16.78 -3.51
C PHE A 954 -28.54 -16.45 -3.29
N VAL A 955 -29.35 -16.65 -4.31
CA VAL A 955 -30.77 -16.33 -4.33
C VAL A 955 -31.60 -17.60 -4.20
N MET A 956 -32.55 -17.59 -3.27
CA MET A 956 -33.58 -18.62 -3.12
C MET A 956 -34.91 -18.16 -3.71
N LYS A 957 -35.41 -18.91 -4.70
CA LYS A 957 -36.72 -18.67 -5.32
C LYS A 957 -37.76 -19.70 -4.89
N THR A 958 -39.03 -19.29 -4.96
CA THR A 958 -40.19 -20.11 -4.59
C THR A 958 -40.76 -20.89 -5.78
N ASP A 959 -40.48 -20.50 -7.03
CA ASP A 959 -41.03 -21.17 -8.21
C ASP A 959 -40.35 -22.52 -8.50
N LEU A 960 -41.16 -23.53 -8.76
CA LEU A 960 -40.91 -24.95 -8.54
C LEU A 960 -40.64 -25.74 -9.83
N LEU A 961 -40.50 -25.08 -10.99
CA LEU A 961 -40.34 -25.76 -12.28
C LEU A 961 -38.85 -25.97 -12.63
N LYS A 962 -38.21 -26.94 -11.96
CA LYS A 962 -36.96 -27.64 -12.37
C LYS A 962 -35.58 -26.97 -12.17
N GLU A 963 -35.41 -25.98 -11.30
CA GLU A 963 -34.08 -25.39 -11.04
C GLU A 963 -33.42 -25.87 -9.73
N LYS A 964 -32.09 -26.02 -9.76
CA LYS A 964 -31.25 -26.33 -8.59
C LYS A 964 -31.07 -25.06 -7.74
N GLN A 965 -31.37 -25.12 -6.46
CA GLN A 965 -31.28 -23.98 -5.54
C GLN A 965 -30.13 -24.16 -4.52
N PRO A 966 -29.62 -23.07 -3.92
CA PRO A 966 -29.81 -21.68 -4.34
C PRO A 966 -28.97 -21.35 -5.59
N ILE A 967 -29.38 -20.31 -6.33
CA ILE A 967 -28.71 -19.88 -7.58
C ILE A 967 -27.75 -18.74 -7.26
N ARG A 968 -26.54 -18.76 -7.82
CA ARG A 968 -25.57 -17.65 -7.64
C ARG A 968 -26.05 -16.40 -8.39
N LEU A 969 -25.87 -15.22 -7.80
CA LEU A 969 -26.47 -13.99 -8.33
C LEU A 969 -26.01 -13.66 -9.77
N ASP A 970 -24.74 -13.88 -10.10
CA ASP A 970 -24.18 -13.70 -11.44
C ASP A 970 -24.47 -14.85 -12.43
N GLU A 971 -25.15 -15.90 -11.97
CA GLU A 971 -25.77 -16.90 -12.86
C GLU A 971 -27.24 -16.55 -13.12
N LEU A 972 -27.86 -15.78 -12.21
CA LEU A 972 -29.24 -15.33 -12.31
C LEU A 972 -29.37 -14.04 -13.14
N CYS A 973 -28.44 -13.10 -12.98
CA CYS A 973 -28.46 -11.78 -13.60
C CYS A 973 -27.16 -11.51 -14.37
N ASP A 974 -27.25 -10.79 -15.49
CA ASP A 974 -26.09 -10.41 -16.29
C ASP A 974 -25.17 -9.43 -15.53
N ARG A 975 -23.85 -9.65 -15.61
CA ARG A 975 -22.87 -8.85 -14.85
C ARG A 975 -22.75 -7.41 -15.36
N GLU A 976 -22.93 -7.15 -16.65
CA GLU A 976 -22.87 -5.78 -17.19
C GLU A 976 -24.06 -4.97 -16.68
N TRP A 977 -25.26 -5.55 -16.72
CA TRP A 977 -26.47 -4.90 -16.19
C TRP A 977 -26.39 -4.64 -14.68
N MET A 978 -25.94 -5.64 -13.90
CA MET A 978 -25.78 -5.49 -12.45
C MET A 978 -24.75 -4.41 -12.06
N GLY A 979 -23.76 -4.13 -12.92
CA GLY A 979 -22.73 -3.12 -12.66
C GLY A 979 -23.26 -1.69 -12.59
N GLU A 980 -24.50 -1.44 -13.04
CA GLU A 980 -25.15 -0.13 -13.04
C GLU A 980 -25.88 0.20 -11.72
N PHE A 981 -26.03 -0.77 -10.80
CA PHE A 981 -26.87 -0.64 -9.61
C PHE A 981 -26.18 -1.11 -8.32
N GLU A 982 -26.57 -0.52 -7.18
CA GLU A 982 -26.31 -1.14 -5.87
C GLU A 982 -27.28 -2.31 -5.65
N TYR A 983 -26.78 -3.44 -5.17
CA TYR A 983 -27.59 -4.66 -5.07
C TYR A 983 -28.74 -4.55 -4.07
N GLY A 984 -28.61 -3.72 -3.03
CA GLY A 984 -29.71 -3.43 -2.12
C GLY A 984 -30.86 -2.68 -2.80
N ASP A 985 -30.62 -1.90 -3.85
CA ASP A 985 -31.69 -1.24 -4.61
C ASP A 985 -32.43 -2.22 -5.50
N LEU A 986 -31.73 -3.14 -6.17
CA LEU A 986 -32.34 -4.24 -6.90
C LEU A 986 -33.22 -5.10 -5.98
N TYR A 987 -32.72 -5.39 -4.77
CA TYR A 987 -33.47 -6.15 -3.77
C TYR A 987 -34.73 -5.41 -3.28
N LYS A 988 -34.66 -4.08 -3.08
CA LYS A 988 -35.82 -3.25 -2.69
C LYS A 988 -36.88 -3.18 -3.78
N GLN A 989 -36.45 -3.12 -5.03
CA GLN A 989 -37.34 -3.06 -6.20
C GLN A 989 -37.98 -4.42 -6.52
N GLY A 990 -37.49 -5.49 -5.90
CA GLY A 990 -37.96 -6.84 -6.13
C GLY A 990 -37.37 -7.48 -7.37
N GLU A 991 -36.36 -6.88 -8.01
CA GLU A 991 -35.69 -7.43 -9.19
C GLU A 991 -34.84 -8.66 -8.85
N ILE A 992 -34.38 -8.75 -7.60
CA ILE A 992 -33.66 -9.92 -7.07
C ILE A 992 -34.27 -10.36 -5.75
N GLY A 993 -34.52 -11.65 -5.61
CA GLY A 993 -34.96 -12.25 -4.35
C GLY A 993 -36.42 -11.96 -3.98
N SER A 994 -37.26 -11.56 -4.93
CA SER A 994 -38.72 -11.49 -4.79
C SER A 994 -39.40 -12.79 -5.24
N ASN A 995 -40.71 -12.90 -5.01
CA ASN A 995 -41.54 -14.00 -5.55
C ASN A 995 -42.09 -13.69 -6.95
N GLU A 996 -41.88 -12.48 -7.47
CA GLU A 996 -42.49 -11.98 -8.73
C GLU A 996 -41.51 -12.00 -9.92
N ASP A 997 -40.31 -12.57 -9.76
CA ASP A 997 -39.30 -12.75 -10.81
C ASP A 997 -39.76 -13.82 -11.84
N GLY A 998 -40.82 -13.52 -12.59
CA GLY A 998 -41.47 -14.42 -13.54
C GLY A 998 -42.47 -13.68 -14.42
N ASN A 999 -41.96 -12.88 -15.35
CA ASN A 999 -42.62 -12.63 -16.64
C ASN A 999 -41.63 -12.86 -17.78
#